data_AF-A0A1E8FER2-F1
#
_entry.id   AF-A0A1E8FER2-F1
#
_cell.length_a   1.000
_cell.length_b   1.000
_cell.length_c   1.000
_cell.angle_alpha   90.00
_cell.angle_beta   90.00
_cell.angle_gamma   90.00
#
_symmetry.space_group_name_H-M   'P 1'
#
loop_
_entity.id
_entity.type
_entity.pdbx_description
1 polymer ?
#
loop_
_entity_poly.entity_id
_entity_poly.type
_entity_poly.pdbx_seq_one_letter_code
_entity_poly.pdbx_strand_id
1 'polypeptide(L)'
;MTTIQVSVETLDDIDSLKSDWSALFARSNKAPFLNWNWINSYFHNLKDHRCLFLAARQGSELVGAGILVFVSVGLKKFAYLNRFGDELLDQPWIEYNDFLIQKEDERRIRLALIDYCVEHLNWHEFVVGASIKEALAPYQLFELEQKTNWYSHTYQTRLNEFLSGKDYLASLSRNTRYQINRSIREYEKYGPIRFNIAASVLEALAWFEEAAPHHIARWKNTDVGSGFTNPVFVSFHRRFIQQAFEVNELDFIKVTAGSKVISYLYNFKEKDTVYFYLSANVYDQSLAHTKPGLVSHYLAISHYIDEGKACYDFMGGESQYKRSLANQCSPILINNFKRRTLKAKFEEKLRFIKHQIKYKKRETETYLAERQLIITGGVLNPASKPQYNNALAVKLDVDSSGPLRELNRLTYQPGTATQAPDTNITFKSGHISGNTLWLTTETEILEVGVDSMTVKNCYSDKCFNDLHHVIEHNNSLFIADTGLDCVMQMSLKSKQLTPLPVVVNACTRQNLPEDLRAVPSTKPHLAHPNYCFTLGDEVWVTRCDYMDAVCVNNPQRRIFIGDGLVHDGVVKGKYIYFTTVNGRIKVFDKKTLQLCTDIDLAIVAPHWKGWFRGITPITSEQVLIAMSKPRASKRQLSGSQESTLLLVDIFSNEVLQHWNLGDLGFDAVFSVLEVPKA
;
A
#
# COMPACT_ATOMS: atom_id res chain seq x y z
N MET A 1 -20.12 22.77 -27.37
CA MET A 1 -18.99 21.88 -27.01
C MET A 1 -18.77 20.95 -28.18
N THR A 2 -17.58 20.99 -28.80
CA THR A 2 -17.22 20.10 -29.92
C THR A 2 -17.23 18.63 -29.47
N THR A 3 -17.69 17.74 -30.34
CA THR A 3 -17.81 16.29 -30.09
C THR A 3 -16.46 15.60 -30.33
N ILE A 4 -16.09 14.66 -29.46
CA ILE A 4 -14.91 13.81 -29.64
C ILE A 4 -15.35 12.60 -30.46
N GLN A 5 -14.71 12.37 -31.60
CA GLN A 5 -14.95 11.21 -32.45
C GLN A 5 -13.81 10.22 -32.26
N VAL A 6 -14.14 8.96 -31.98
CA VAL A 6 -13.15 7.90 -31.82
C VAL A 6 -13.24 6.94 -33.01
N SER A 7 -12.09 6.53 -33.51
CA SER A 7 -11.95 5.64 -34.65
C SER A 7 -10.78 4.69 -34.43
N VAL A 8 -10.78 3.58 -35.17
CA VAL A 8 -9.70 2.61 -35.17
C VAL A 8 -9.23 2.37 -36.60
N GLU A 9 -7.91 2.38 -36.77
CA GLU A 9 -7.24 2.21 -38.06
C GLU A 9 -6.23 1.07 -37.97
N THR A 10 -5.99 0.37 -39.08
CA THR A 10 -4.91 -0.62 -39.16
C THR A 10 -3.56 0.09 -39.12
N LEU A 11 -2.64 -0.42 -38.32
CA LEU A 11 -1.31 0.16 -38.18
C LEU A 11 -0.26 -0.77 -38.81
N ASP A 12 0.07 -0.52 -40.07
CA ASP A 12 1.05 -1.30 -40.83
C ASP A 12 2.47 -0.72 -40.72
N ASP A 13 2.58 0.60 -40.53
CA ASP A 13 3.85 1.32 -40.39
C ASP A 13 3.75 2.31 -39.22
N ILE A 14 4.60 2.12 -38.20
CA ILE A 14 4.64 3.00 -37.05
C ILE A 14 5.01 4.42 -37.45
N ASP A 15 5.94 4.59 -38.40
CA ASP A 15 6.54 5.88 -38.74
C ASP A 15 5.52 6.89 -39.28
N SER A 16 4.41 6.39 -39.83
CA SER A 16 3.26 7.21 -40.24
C SER A 16 2.65 8.03 -39.09
N LEU A 17 2.78 7.56 -37.84
CA LEU A 17 2.23 8.23 -36.66
C LEU A 17 3.14 9.33 -36.10
N LYS A 18 4.39 9.43 -36.56
CA LYS A 18 5.41 10.30 -35.94
C LYS A 18 4.92 11.73 -35.70
N SER A 19 4.42 12.38 -36.74
CA SER A 19 4.00 13.79 -36.69
C SER A 19 2.85 14.00 -35.70
N ASP A 20 1.78 13.21 -35.84
CA ASP A 20 0.58 13.32 -35.01
C ASP A 20 0.86 12.95 -33.54
N TRP A 21 1.62 11.87 -33.31
CA TRP A 21 1.96 11.39 -31.97
C TRP A 21 2.88 12.37 -31.23
N SER A 22 3.95 12.85 -31.88
CA SER A 22 4.84 13.86 -31.28
C SER A 22 4.08 15.16 -30.96
N ALA A 23 3.22 15.63 -31.87
CA ALA A 23 2.42 16.82 -31.65
C ALA A 23 1.46 16.66 -30.45
N LEU A 24 0.77 15.52 -30.37
CA LEU A 24 -0.11 15.22 -29.24
C LEU A 24 0.66 15.09 -27.93
N PHE A 25 1.82 14.43 -27.95
CA PHE A 25 2.66 14.25 -26.77
C PHE A 25 3.13 15.58 -26.18
N ALA A 26 3.53 16.54 -27.03
CA ALA A 26 3.90 17.89 -26.61
C ALA A 26 2.77 18.64 -25.86
N ARG A 27 1.50 18.32 -26.15
CA ARG A 27 0.32 18.87 -25.46
C ARG A 27 -0.16 18.01 -24.28
N SER A 28 0.53 16.92 -23.98
CA SER A 28 0.19 15.97 -22.89
C SER A 28 1.01 16.25 -21.62
N ASN A 29 0.66 15.59 -20.52
CA ASN A 29 1.49 15.48 -19.31
C ASN A 29 1.92 14.03 -19.05
N LYS A 30 2.06 13.23 -20.12
CA LYS A 30 2.36 11.80 -20.00
C LYS A 30 3.82 11.54 -19.70
N ALA A 31 4.08 10.38 -19.09
CA ALA A 31 5.41 9.90 -18.81
C ALA A 31 6.18 9.56 -20.11
N PRO A 32 7.53 9.51 -20.08
CA PRO A 32 8.35 9.29 -21.28
C PRO A 32 8.07 7.97 -22.00
N PHE A 33 7.41 7.01 -21.36
CA PHE A 33 7.03 5.72 -21.97
C PHE A 33 5.95 5.84 -23.06
N LEU A 34 5.31 7.00 -23.19
CA LEU A 34 4.40 7.32 -24.29
C LEU A 34 5.00 8.34 -25.26
N ASN A 35 6.26 8.73 -25.09
CA ASN A 35 6.99 9.57 -26.05
C ASN A 35 7.16 8.81 -27.38
N TRP A 36 7.18 9.54 -28.49
CA TRP A 36 7.45 8.99 -29.81
C TRP A 36 8.71 8.12 -29.89
N ASN A 37 9.85 8.55 -29.34
CA ASN A 37 11.10 7.77 -29.45
C ASN A 37 10.99 6.42 -28.73
N TRP A 38 10.26 6.38 -27.61
CA TRP A 38 9.93 5.12 -26.93
C TRP A 38 9.01 4.25 -27.79
N ILE A 39 7.87 4.81 -28.21
CA ILE A 39 6.84 4.10 -28.97
C ILE A 39 7.39 3.57 -30.30
N ASN A 40 8.19 4.38 -31.01
CA ASN A 40 8.87 4.00 -32.24
C ASN A 40 9.87 2.86 -31.99
N SER A 41 10.72 2.97 -30.96
CA SER A 41 11.69 1.92 -30.63
C SER A 41 11.01 0.59 -30.26
N TYR A 42 9.87 0.68 -29.57
CA TYR A 42 9.07 -0.45 -29.08
C TYR A 42 8.36 -1.16 -30.23
N PHE A 43 7.66 -0.39 -31.06
CA PHE A 43 6.90 -0.86 -32.21
C PHE A 43 7.70 -0.84 -33.53
N HIS A 44 9.04 -0.78 -33.49
CA HIS A 44 9.85 -0.76 -34.70
C HIS A 44 9.65 -2.01 -35.59
N ASN A 45 9.38 -3.15 -34.95
CA ASN A 45 9.15 -4.44 -35.63
C ASN A 45 7.68 -4.86 -35.52
N LEU A 46 6.74 -4.00 -35.90
CA LEU A 46 5.29 -4.29 -35.87
C LEU A 46 4.86 -5.52 -36.71
N LYS A 47 5.70 -5.97 -37.64
CA LYS A 47 5.42 -7.11 -38.50
C LYS A 47 5.04 -8.32 -37.63
N ASP A 48 3.95 -8.99 -37.98
CA ASP A 48 3.37 -10.15 -37.28
C ASP A 48 2.46 -9.84 -36.07
N HIS A 49 2.16 -8.55 -35.81
CA HIS A 49 1.26 -8.15 -34.74
C HIS A 49 -0.01 -7.49 -35.29
N ARG A 50 -1.17 -7.90 -34.76
CA ARG A 50 -2.47 -7.28 -35.08
C ARG A 50 -2.62 -5.98 -34.30
N CYS A 51 -1.85 -4.98 -34.70
CA CYS A 51 -1.82 -3.66 -34.11
C CYS A 51 -2.85 -2.75 -34.76
N LEU A 52 -3.64 -2.09 -33.93
CA LEU A 52 -4.60 -1.09 -34.34
C LEU A 52 -4.26 0.24 -33.69
N PHE A 53 -4.33 1.32 -34.47
CA PHE A 53 -4.24 2.67 -33.97
C PHE A 53 -5.62 3.16 -33.55
N LEU A 54 -5.81 3.40 -32.26
CA LEU A 54 -7.01 4.00 -31.71
C LEU A 54 -6.82 5.51 -31.65
N ALA A 55 -7.66 6.28 -32.35
CA ALA A 55 -7.55 7.72 -32.45
C ALA A 55 -8.84 8.40 -31.98
N ALA A 56 -8.70 9.34 -31.03
CA ALA A 56 -9.73 10.30 -30.66
C ALA A 56 -9.41 11.65 -31.29
N ARG A 57 -10.34 12.17 -32.10
CA ARG A 57 -10.20 13.45 -32.81
C ARG A 57 -11.30 14.44 -32.42
N GLN A 58 -10.93 15.72 -32.37
CA GLN A 58 -11.86 16.84 -32.24
C GLN A 58 -11.78 17.69 -33.51
N GLY A 59 -12.70 17.46 -34.44
CA GLY A 59 -12.51 17.91 -35.83
C GLY A 59 -11.38 17.12 -36.48
N SER A 60 -10.40 17.79 -37.07
CA SER A 60 -9.20 17.15 -37.66
C SER A 60 -8.09 16.87 -36.64
N GLU A 61 -8.11 17.54 -35.49
CA GLU A 61 -7.03 17.47 -34.51
C GLU A 61 -7.07 16.17 -33.70
N LEU A 62 -5.94 15.49 -33.59
CA LEU A 62 -5.76 14.33 -32.71
C LEU A 62 -5.63 14.82 -31.26
N VAL A 63 -6.56 14.37 -30.40
CA VAL A 63 -6.64 14.78 -28.99
C VAL A 63 -6.39 13.63 -28.01
N GLY A 64 -6.49 12.39 -28.49
CA GLY A 64 -6.15 11.18 -27.74
C GLY A 64 -5.79 10.01 -28.65
N ALA A 65 -4.93 9.12 -28.18
CA ALA A 65 -4.41 8.01 -28.97
C ALA A 65 -3.99 6.81 -28.11
N GLY A 66 -3.96 5.63 -28.72
CA GLY A 66 -3.33 4.44 -28.17
C GLY A 66 -3.08 3.38 -29.24
N ILE A 67 -2.11 2.51 -29.02
CA ILE A 67 -1.85 1.35 -29.88
C ILE A 67 -2.46 0.12 -29.20
N LEU A 68 -3.39 -0.56 -29.86
CA LEU A 68 -4.02 -1.77 -29.36
C LEU A 68 -3.45 -2.99 -30.07
N VAL A 69 -2.90 -3.94 -29.32
CA VAL A 69 -2.42 -5.21 -29.88
C VAL A 69 -3.36 -6.33 -29.50
N PHE A 70 -3.84 -7.08 -30.49
CA PHE A 70 -4.76 -8.19 -30.26
C PHE A 70 -4.06 -9.55 -30.34
N VAL A 71 -4.08 -10.28 -29.23
CA VAL A 71 -3.51 -11.64 -29.12
C VAL A 71 -4.64 -12.65 -28.92
N SER A 72 -4.56 -13.79 -29.61
CA SER A 72 -5.53 -14.88 -29.46
C SER A 72 -4.86 -16.07 -28.79
N VAL A 73 -5.39 -16.51 -27.64
CA VAL A 73 -4.94 -17.71 -26.92
C VAL A 73 -6.12 -18.66 -26.80
N GLY A 74 -6.10 -19.74 -27.59
CA GLY A 74 -7.27 -20.60 -27.78
C GLY A 74 -8.47 -19.81 -28.32
N LEU A 75 -9.61 -19.91 -27.64
CA LEU A 75 -10.84 -19.16 -28.00
C LEU A 75 -10.88 -17.74 -27.44
N LYS A 76 -9.93 -17.35 -26.57
CA LYS A 76 -9.92 -16.03 -25.95
C LYS A 76 -9.12 -15.05 -26.79
N LYS A 77 -9.61 -13.80 -26.83
CA LYS A 77 -8.99 -12.68 -27.51
C LYS A 77 -8.65 -11.61 -26.48
N PHE A 78 -7.38 -11.25 -26.39
CA PHE A 78 -6.85 -10.24 -25.48
C PHE A 78 -6.55 -8.98 -26.28
N ALA A 79 -6.85 -7.81 -25.70
CA ALA A 79 -6.45 -6.51 -26.23
C ALA A 79 -5.47 -5.87 -25.25
N TYR A 80 -4.26 -5.58 -25.70
CA TYR A 80 -3.22 -4.95 -24.89
C TYR A 80 -3.04 -3.50 -25.30
N LEU A 81 -3.08 -2.59 -24.33
CA LEU A 81 -2.81 -1.17 -24.58
C LEU A 81 -1.29 -0.91 -24.56
N ASN A 82 -0.76 -0.39 -25.67
CA ASN A 82 0.64 -0.05 -25.94
C ASN A 82 1.64 -1.17 -25.63
N ARG A 83 1.21 -2.43 -25.71
CA ARG A 83 2.02 -3.62 -25.38
C ARG A 83 1.70 -4.76 -26.33
N PHE A 84 2.66 -5.64 -26.60
CA PHE A 84 2.45 -6.77 -27.51
C PHE A 84 1.70 -7.93 -26.86
N GLY A 85 1.74 -8.04 -25.53
CA GLY A 85 1.16 -9.19 -24.83
C GLY A 85 2.00 -10.45 -24.91
N ASP A 86 3.29 -10.30 -25.22
CA ASP A 86 4.32 -11.33 -25.24
C ASP A 86 5.41 -10.97 -24.23
N GLU A 87 5.82 -11.90 -23.36
CA GLU A 87 6.75 -11.61 -22.27
C GLU A 87 8.15 -11.18 -22.73
N LEU A 88 8.63 -11.72 -23.86
CA LEU A 88 9.95 -11.38 -24.41
C LEU A 88 9.91 -10.00 -25.09
N LEU A 89 8.82 -9.69 -25.80
CA LEU A 89 8.65 -8.40 -26.46
C LEU A 89 8.28 -7.27 -25.48
N ASP A 90 7.60 -7.60 -24.37
CA ASP A 90 7.15 -6.63 -23.37
C ASP A 90 8.19 -6.36 -22.27
N GLN A 91 9.38 -6.98 -22.33
CA GLN A 91 10.43 -6.77 -21.32
C GLN A 91 11.02 -5.35 -21.30
N PRO A 92 11.00 -4.53 -22.37
CA PRO A 92 11.10 -3.08 -22.25
C PRO A 92 9.92 -2.55 -21.44
N TRP A 93 10.07 -2.55 -20.12
CA TRP A 93 8.96 -2.30 -19.21
C TRP A 93 8.43 -0.88 -19.35
N ILE A 94 7.20 -0.76 -19.82
CA ILE A 94 6.42 0.48 -19.80
C ILE A 94 5.84 0.63 -18.39
N GLU A 95 6.19 1.73 -17.74
CA GLU A 95 5.49 2.21 -16.56
C GLU A 95 4.65 3.44 -16.89
N TYR A 96 3.69 3.77 -16.02
CA TYR A 96 2.72 4.86 -16.28
C TYR A 96 1.99 4.69 -17.62
N ASN A 97 1.73 3.44 -18.04
CA ASN A 97 1.08 3.12 -19.30
C ASN A 97 -0.35 3.69 -19.31
N ASP A 98 -0.70 4.32 -20.42
CA ASP A 98 -1.97 5.01 -20.58
C ASP A 98 -2.28 5.26 -22.06
N PHE A 99 -3.48 5.71 -22.38
CA PHE A 99 -3.70 6.43 -23.62
C PHE A 99 -2.85 7.72 -23.60
N LEU A 100 -2.25 8.04 -24.74
CA LEU A 100 -1.68 9.35 -24.94
C LEU A 100 -2.83 10.34 -25.11
N ILE A 101 -2.99 11.27 -24.17
CA ILE A 101 -4.14 12.19 -24.15
C ILE A 101 -3.62 13.60 -23.91
N GLN A 102 -4.14 14.57 -24.66
CA GLN A 102 -3.83 15.97 -24.41
C GLN A 102 -4.27 16.37 -23.00
N LYS A 103 -3.57 17.33 -22.40
CA LYS A 103 -3.83 17.75 -21.03
C LYS A 103 -5.24 18.34 -20.86
N GLU A 104 -5.70 19.09 -21.87
CA GLU A 104 -7.01 19.71 -21.89
C GLU A 104 -8.11 18.66 -22.13
N ASP A 105 -9.05 18.55 -21.20
CA ASP A 105 -10.20 17.63 -21.29
C ASP A 105 -9.84 16.12 -21.19
N GLU A 106 -8.73 15.81 -20.50
CA GLU A 106 -8.20 14.44 -20.35
C GLU A 106 -9.28 13.42 -19.95
N ARG A 107 -10.14 13.79 -18.99
CA ARG A 107 -11.23 12.90 -18.52
C ARG A 107 -12.18 12.53 -19.64
N ARG A 108 -12.65 13.50 -20.43
CA ARG A 108 -13.66 13.26 -21.47
C ARG A 108 -13.08 12.46 -22.63
N ILE A 109 -11.84 12.77 -23.04
CA ILE A 109 -11.15 12.05 -24.11
C ILE A 109 -10.90 10.60 -23.72
N ARG A 110 -10.42 10.37 -22.49
CA ARG A 110 -10.24 9.03 -21.93
C ARG A 110 -11.53 8.23 -21.93
N LEU A 111 -12.63 8.83 -21.45
CA LEU A 111 -13.92 8.16 -21.43
C LEU A 111 -14.38 7.78 -22.84
N ALA A 112 -14.21 8.67 -23.83
CA ALA A 112 -14.55 8.36 -25.21
C ALA A 112 -13.70 7.20 -25.78
N LEU A 113 -12.40 7.16 -25.48
CA LEU A 113 -11.51 6.06 -25.90
C LEU A 113 -11.92 4.72 -25.28
N ILE A 114 -12.19 4.70 -23.97
CA ILE A 114 -12.62 3.49 -23.26
C ILE A 114 -14.00 3.03 -23.75
N ASP A 115 -14.96 3.95 -23.90
CA ASP A 115 -16.30 3.69 -24.43
C ASP A 115 -16.21 3.02 -25.80
N TYR A 116 -15.40 3.57 -26.70
CA TYR A 116 -15.19 2.97 -28.02
C TYR A 116 -14.58 1.57 -27.93
N CYS A 117 -13.59 1.37 -27.04
CA CYS A 117 -13.00 0.06 -26.81
C CYS A 117 -14.04 -0.95 -26.31
N VAL A 118 -14.96 -0.52 -25.43
CA VAL A 118 -15.98 -1.36 -24.82
C VAL A 118 -17.12 -1.66 -25.79
N GLU A 119 -17.62 -0.69 -26.54
CA GLU A 119 -18.81 -0.83 -27.39
C GLU A 119 -18.49 -1.36 -28.79
N HIS A 120 -17.36 -0.98 -29.39
CA HIS A 120 -17.10 -1.23 -30.81
C HIS A 120 -16.03 -2.28 -31.10
N LEU A 121 -15.14 -2.58 -30.15
CA LEU A 121 -14.08 -3.58 -30.36
C LEU A 121 -14.52 -4.96 -29.86
N ASN A 122 -13.90 -6.02 -30.39
CA ASN A 122 -14.17 -7.39 -29.93
C ASN A 122 -12.95 -7.95 -29.18
N TRP A 123 -13.10 -8.16 -27.87
CA TRP A 123 -12.12 -8.76 -26.97
C TRP A 123 -12.82 -9.43 -25.78
N HIS A 124 -12.11 -10.37 -25.14
CA HIS A 124 -12.52 -11.04 -23.91
C HIS A 124 -11.86 -10.43 -22.67
N GLU A 125 -10.59 -10.05 -22.79
CA GLU A 125 -9.86 -9.34 -21.75
C GLU A 125 -9.13 -8.13 -22.35
N PHE A 126 -9.27 -6.96 -21.73
CA PHE A 126 -8.54 -5.75 -22.05
C PHE A 126 -7.47 -5.53 -20.97
N VAL A 127 -6.20 -5.48 -21.36
CA VAL A 127 -5.05 -5.45 -20.46
C VAL A 127 -4.39 -4.08 -20.54
N VAL A 128 -4.34 -3.40 -19.40
CA VAL A 128 -3.54 -2.18 -19.24
C VAL A 128 -2.29 -2.53 -18.45
N GLY A 129 -1.12 -2.18 -19.01
CA GLY A 129 0.18 -2.35 -18.37
C GLY A 129 0.33 -1.51 -17.08
N ALA A 130 1.54 -1.46 -16.53
CA ALA A 130 1.77 -0.81 -15.25
C ALA A 130 1.35 0.67 -15.33
N SER A 131 0.29 1.04 -14.61
CA SER A 131 -0.39 2.32 -14.71
C SER A 131 -0.79 2.83 -13.32
N ILE A 132 -0.82 4.14 -13.16
CA ILE A 132 -1.33 4.77 -11.93
C ILE A 132 -2.84 4.55 -11.79
N LYS A 133 -3.31 4.59 -10.56
CA LYS A 133 -4.73 4.34 -10.21
C LYS A 133 -5.68 5.28 -10.95
N GLU A 134 -5.30 6.53 -11.12
CA GLU A 134 -6.12 7.58 -11.75
C GLU A 134 -6.42 7.27 -13.23
N ALA A 135 -5.45 6.68 -13.94
CA ALA A 135 -5.63 6.27 -15.34
C ALA A 135 -6.53 5.02 -15.48
N LEU A 136 -6.58 4.18 -14.44
CA LEU A 136 -7.35 2.93 -14.39
C LEU A 136 -8.78 3.10 -13.86
N ALA A 137 -9.01 4.08 -12.98
CA ALA A 137 -10.32 4.30 -12.34
C ALA A 137 -11.48 4.47 -13.36
N PRO A 138 -11.33 5.15 -14.50
CA PRO A 138 -12.42 5.37 -15.46
C PRO A 138 -12.97 4.09 -16.10
N TYR A 139 -12.21 2.99 -16.14
CA TYR A 139 -12.69 1.70 -16.64
C TYR A 139 -13.81 1.11 -15.77
N GLN A 140 -13.90 1.50 -14.50
CA GLN A 140 -14.94 1.04 -13.57
C GLN A 140 -16.34 1.56 -13.95
N LEU A 141 -16.43 2.55 -14.82
CA LEU A 141 -17.70 3.12 -15.29
C LEU A 141 -18.39 2.27 -16.37
N PHE A 142 -17.71 1.25 -16.91
CA PHE A 142 -18.17 0.47 -18.07
C PHE A 142 -18.62 -0.96 -17.72
N GLU A 143 -19.09 -1.18 -16.48
CA GLU A 143 -19.53 -2.50 -15.97
C GLU A 143 -18.51 -3.64 -16.17
N LEU A 144 -17.21 -3.33 -16.23
CA LEU A 144 -16.15 -4.33 -16.43
C LEU A 144 -15.80 -5.02 -15.10
N GLU A 145 -15.52 -6.32 -15.15
CA GLU A 145 -14.85 -7.02 -14.06
C GLU A 145 -13.36 -6.68 -14.11
N GLN A 146 -12.83 -6.13 -13.01
CA GLN A 146 -11.42 -5.77 -12.88
C GLN A 146 -10.67 -6.86 -12.10
N LYS A 147 -9.57 -7.35 -12.67
CA LYS A 147 -8.59 -8.19 -11.99
C LYS A 147 -7.24 -7.49 -11.97
N THR A 148 -6.74 -7.19 -10.78
CA THR A 148 -5.38 -6.69 -10.59
C THR A 148 -4.40 -7.85 -10.65
N ASN A 149 -3.53 -7.86 -11.67
CA ASN A 149 -2.50 -8.89 -11.84
C ASN A 149 -1.20 -8.56 -11.10
N TRP A 150 -0.91 -7.27 -10.92
CA TRP A 150 0.26 -6.80 -10.21
C TRP A 150 -0.05 -5.47 -9.53
N TYR A 151 0.51 -5.26 -8.35
CA TYR A 151 0.35 -4.08 -7.53
C TYR A 151 1.69 -3.71 -6.89
N SER A 152 2.05 -2.43 -6.95
CA SER A 152 3.19 -1.87 -6.24
C SER A 152 2.97 -0.38 -6.01
N HIS A 153 4.04 0.32 -5.62
CA HIS A 153 4.06 1.77 -5.53
C HIS A 153 5.21 2.36 -6.33
N THR A 154 4.97 3.57 -6.81
CA THR A 154 5.99 4.48 -7.32
C THR A 154 6.48 5.35 -6.17
N TYR A 155 7.71 5.82 -6.28
CA TYR A 155 8.37 6.62 -5.25
C TYR A 155 8.99 7.85 -5.88
N GLN A 156 8.71 9.03 -5.35
CA GLN A 156 9.15 10.29 -5.94
C GLN A 156 9.76 11.23 -4.90
N THR A 157 10.74 12.01 -5.32
CA THR A 157 11.30 13.14 -4.56
C THR A 157 10.98 14.43 -5.29
N ARG A 158 10.23 15.32 -4.63
CA ARG A 158 10.04 16.69 -5.11
C ARG A 158 11.32 17.49 -4.92
N LEU A 159 12.02 17.75 -6.01
CA LEU A 159 13.32 18.39 -6.00
C LEU A 159 13.23 19.89 -5.72
N ASN A 160 12.17 20.54 -6.20
CA ASN A 160 11.91 21.96 -6.00
C ASN A 160 11.61 22.36 -4.54
N GLU A 161 11.46 21.39 -3.63
CA GLU A 161 11.36 21.62 -2.19
C GLU A 161 12.74 21.85 -1.54
N PHE A 162 13.84 21.66 -2.28
CA PHE A 162 15.21 21.75 -1.76
C PHE A 162 16.03 22.81 -2.50
N LEU A 163 16.86 23.55 -1.75
CA LEU A 163 17.75 24.57 -2.33
C LEU A 163 19.05 24.00 -2.90
N SER A 164 19.45 22.81 -2.45
CA SER A 164 20.68 22.15 -2.89
C SER A 164 20.68 20.67 -2.49
N GLY A 165 21.60 19.88 -3.04
CA GLY A 165 21.84 18.51 -2.57
C GLY A 165 22.16 18.38 -1.08
N LYS A 166 22.79 19.40 -0.47
CA LYS A 166 23.08 19.42 0.98
C LYS A 166 21.80 19.56 1.82
N ASP A 167 20.89 20.39 1.36
CA ASP A 167 19.58 20.61 1.99
C ASP A 167 18.72 19.33 1.87
N TYR A 168 18.69 18.72 0.68
CA TYR A 168 18.08 17.41 0.49
C TYR A 168 18.68 16.36 1.42
N LEU A 169 20.01 16.24 1.49
CA LEU A 169 20.66 15.30 2.40
C LEU A 169 20.22 15.53 3.84
N ALA A 170 20.12 16.78 4.29
CA ALA A 170 19.69 17.12 5.65
C ALA A 170 18.24 16.73 5.95
N SER A 171 17.37 16.65 4.94
CA SER A 171 15.98 16.18 5.08
C SER A 171 15.85 14.68 5.35
N LEU A 172 16.84 13.88 4.90
CA LEU A 172 16.81 12.41 5.04
C LEU A 172 17.01 11.96 6.49
N SER A 173 16.57 10.73 6.81
CA SER A 173 16.75 10.16 8.16
C SER A 173 18.22 10.14 8.60
N ARG A 174 18.48 10.23 9.91
CA ARG A 174 19.85 10.17 10.47
C ARG A 174 20.63 8.95 9.99
N ASN A 175 19.97 7.80 9.89
CA ASN A 175 20.57 6.55 9.40
C ASN A 175 20.93 6.65 7.90
N THR A 176 20.00 7.10 7.06
CA THR A 176 20.25 7.27 5.62
C THR A 176 21.41 8.21 5.36
N ARG A 177 21.42 9.37 6.03
CA ARG A 177 22.52 10.36 5.95
C ARG A 177 23.86 9.76 6.36
N TYR A 178 23.88 9.00 7.46
CA TYR A 178 25.10 8.33 7.93
C TYR A 178 25.62 7.34 6.89
N GLN A 179 24.76 6.51 6.31
CA GLN A 179 25.16 5.52 5.30
C GLN A 179 25.70 6.17 4.03
N ILE A 180 25.08 7.25 3.55
CA ILE A 180 25.57 8.03 2.41
C ILE A 180 26.95 8.61 2.72
N ASN A 181 27.07 9.38 3.80
CA ASN A 181 28.33 10.04 4.16
C ASN A 181 29.47 9.06 4.43
N ARG A 182 29.19 7.94 5.11
CA ARG A 182 30.18 6.87 5.32
C ARG A 182 30.62 6.27 3.99
N SER A 183 29.68 5.94 3.10
CA SER A 183 30.01 5.35 1.80
C SER A 183 30.82 6.31 0.93
N ILE A 184 30.48 7.60 0.91
CA ILE A 184 31.24 8.65 0.21
C ILE A 184 32.69 8.67 0.70
N ARG A 185 32.92 8.76 2.02
CA ARG A 185 34.28 8.76 2.58
C ARG A 185 35.10 7.52 2.24
N GLU A 186 34.45 6.35 2.18
CA GLU A 186 35.12 5.12 1.78
C GLU A 186 35.48 5.11 0.29
N TYR A 187 34.61 5.61 -0.58
CA TYR A 187 34.91 5.76 -2.00
C TYR A 187 35.99 6.81 -2.27
N GLU A 188 36.00 7.92 -1.54
CA GLU A 188 36.98 9.00 -1.70
C GLU A 188 38.44 8.55 -1.46
N LYS A 189 38.66 7.43 -0.77
CA LYS A 189 39.99 6.81 -0.63
C LYS A 189 40.60 6.36 -1.97
N TYR A 190 39.77 6.13 -2.98
CA TYR A 190 40.19 5.74 -4.33
C TYR A 190 40.36 6.94 -5.28
N GLY A 191 40.03 8.15 -4.82
CA GLY A 191 40.07 9.39 -5.59
C GLY A 191 38.74 10.15 -5.52
N PRO A 192 38.69 11.36 -6.13
CA PRO A 192 37.49 12.19 -6.09
C PRO A 192 36.31 11.49 -6.76
N ILE A 193 35.13 11.59 -6.13
CA ILE A 193 33.89 11.07 -6.70
C ILE A 193 33.44 12.00 -7.83
N ARG A 194 33.08 11.44 -8.98
CA ARG A 194 32.55 12.17 -10.14
C ARG A 194 31.23 11.57 -10.60
N PHE A 195 30.30 12.45 -10.92
CA PHE A 195 29.02 12.13 -11.55
C PHE A 195 29.11 12.57 -13.02
N ASN A 196 29.36 11.62 -13.92
CA ASN A 196 29.60 11.93 -15.33
C ASN A 196 28.36 11.53 -16.14
N ILE A 197 27.80 12.48 -16.89
CA ILE A 197 26.80 12.21 -17.92
C ILE A 197 27.54 11.97 -19.23
N ALA A 198 27.10 10.97 -20.01
CA ALA A 198 27.69 10.71 -21.31
C ALA A 198 27.59 11.96 -22.20
N ALA A 199 28.65 12.27 -22.95
CA ALA A 199 28.74 13.44 -23.81
C ALA A 199 28.30 13.15 -25.26
N SER A 200 28.07 11.89 -25.61
CA SER A 200 27.65 11.49 -26.96
C SER A 200 26.86 10.19 -26.94
N VAL A 201 26.10 9.94 -28.02
CA VAL A 201 25.40 8.68 -28.27
C VAL A 201 26.35 7.49 -28.18
N LEU A 202 27.54 7.61 -28.77
CA LEU A 202 28.56 6.55 -28.76
C LEU A 202 29.02 6.21 -27.34
N GLU A 203 29.22 7.23 -26.50
CA GLU A 203 29.60 7.03 -25.10
C GLU A 203 28.46 6.43 -24.27
N ALA A 204 27.22 6.90 -24.46
CA ALA A 204 26.05 6.34 -23.80
C ALA A 204 25.85 4.85 -24.13
N LEU A 205 26.00 4.49 -25.42
CA LEU A 205 25.95 3.10 -25.86
C LEU A 205 27.09 2.27 -25.26
N ALA A 206 28.33 2.79 -25.24
CA ALA A 206 29.46 2.11 -24.62
C ALA A 206 29.20 1.83 -23.13
N TRP A 207 28.68 2.81 -22.39
CA TRP A 207 28.37 2.65 -20.97
C TRP A 207 27.17 1.72 -20.73
N PHE A 208 26.21 1.65 -21.66
CA PHE A 208 25.13 0.66 -21.62
C PHE A 208 25.68 -0.77 -21.73
N GLU A 209 26.66 -1.01 -22.61
CA GLU A 209 27.33 -2.31 -22.70
C GLU A 209 28.18 -2.62 -21.44
N GLU A 210 28.90 -1.63 -20.91
CA GLU A 210 29.68 -1.78 -19.67
C GLU A 210 28.78 -2.08 -18.45
N ALA A 211 27.55 -1.54 -18.42
CA ALA A 211 26.58 -1.77 -17.35
C ALA A 211 26.01 -3.20 -17.34
N ALA A 212 25.88 -3.83 -18.52
CA ALA A 212 25.24 -5.12 -18.72
C ALA A 212 25.73 -6.24 -17.78
N PRO A 213 27.04 -6.55 -17.67
CA PRO A 213 27.52 -7.64 -16.81
C PRO A 213 27.20 -7.41 -15.33
N HIS A 214 27.25 -6.16 -14.86
CA HIS A 214 26.92 -5.81 -13.48
C HIS A 214 25.42 -5.97 -13.20
N HIS A 215 24.57 -5.57 -14.15
CA HIS A 215 23.13 -5.77 -14.05
C HIS A 215 22.77 -7.26 -14.07
N ILE A 216 23.34 -8.04 -14.98
CA ILE A 216 23.13 -9.50 -15.05
C ILE A 216 23.54 -10.16 -13.74
N ALA A 217 24.73 -9.85 -13.21
CA ALA A 217 25.21 -10.43 -11.96
C ALA A 217 24.29 -10.14 -10.77
N ARG A 218 23.64 -8.97 -10.75
CA ARG A 218 22.69 -8.57 -9.70
C ARG A 218 21.38 -9.35 -9.77
N TRP A 219 20.86 -9.58 -10.98
CA TRP A 219 19.50 -10.11 -11.18
C TRP A 219 19.42 -11.58 -11.56
N LYS A 220 20.55 -12.25 -11.85
CA LYS A 220 20.60 -13.66 -12.29
C LYS A 220 19.90 -14.67 -11.37
N ASN A 221 19.75 -14.36 -10.08
CA ASN A 221 19.12 -15.23 -9.08
C ASN A 221 17.69 -14.79 -8.72
N THR A 222 17.05 -14.00 -9.57
CA THR A 222 15.66 -13.53 -9.39
C THR A 222 14.76 -14.14 -10.45
N ASP A 223 13.47 -14.30 -10.16
CA ASP A 223 12.51 -14.96 -11.05
C ASP A 223 12.35 -14.26 -12.41
N VAL A 224 12.56 -12.94 -12.44
CA VAL A 224 12.42 -12.11 -13.66
C VAL A 224 13.72 -11.96 -14.47
N GLY A 225 14.87 -12.27 -13.87
CA GLY A 225 16.17 -12.10 -14.49
C GLY A 225 16.53 -10.65 -14.85
N SER A 226 17.53 -10.49 -15.72
CA SER A 226 18.01 -9.20 -16.21
C SER A 226 17.53 -8.95 -17.63
N GLY A 227 17.01 -7.76 -17.94
CA GLY A 227 16.66 -7.40 -19.33
C GLY A 227 17.83 -7.58 -20.31
N PHE A 228 19.08 -7.39 -19.85
CA PHE A 228 20.28 -7.59 -20.68
C PHE A 228 20.49 -9.04 -21.15
N THR A 229 19.80 -10.05 -20.59
CA THR A 229 19.85 -11.42 -21.14
C THR A 229 18.87 -11.64 -22.29
N ASN A 230 18.02 -10.67 -22.60
CA ASN A 230 17.08 -10.71 -23.72
C ASN A 230 17.57 -9.82 -24.88
N PRO A 231 17.87 -10.40 -26.06
CA PRO A 231 18.31 -9.63 -27.23
C PRO A 231 17.29 -8.58 -27.70
N VAL A 232 15.99 -8.79 -27.47
CA VAL A 232 14.94 -7.84 -27.84
C VAL A 232 15.05 -6.57 -26.98
N PHE A 233 15.22 -6.73 -25.66
CA PHE A 233 15.42 -5.62 -24.72
C PHE A 233 16.69 -4.82 -25.07
N VAL A 234 17.80 -5.50 -25.34
CA VAL A 234 19.07 -4.87 -25.70
C VAL A 234 18.94 -4.08 -27.01
N SER A 235 18.32 -4.68 -28.03
CA SER A 235 18.12 -4.04 -29.33
C SER A 235 17.17 -2.83 -29.24
N PHE A 236 16.11 -2.94 -28.43
CA PHE A 236 15.21 -1.83 -28.12
C PHE A 236 15.98 -0.66 -27.52
N HIS A 237 16.75 -0.89 -26.44
CA HIS A 237 17.44 0.20 -25.75
C HIS A 237 18.57 0.82 -26.56
N ARG A 238 19.27 0.05 -27.42
CA ARG A 238 20.24 0.64 -28.36
C ARG A 238 19.58 1.63 -29.31
N ARG A 239 18.42 1.27 -29.88
CA ARG A 239 17.65 2.19 -30.75
C ARG A 239 17.14 3.39 -29.96
N PHE A 240 16.57 3.15 -28.78
CA PHE A 240 16.03 4.24 -27.96
C PHE A 240 17.14 5.22 -27.54
N ILE A 241 18.32 4.72 -27.13
CA ILE A 241 19.49 5.58 -26.83
C ILE A 241 19.90 6.42 -28.05
N GLN A 242 19.96 5.83 -29.24
CA GLN A 242 20.31 6.56 -30.46
C GLN A 242 19.32 7.69 -30.78
N GLN A 243 18.03 7.47 -30.55
CA GLN A 243 16.98 8.44 -30.87
C GLN A 243 16.81 9.51 -29.79
N ALA A 244 16.73 9.11 -28.53
CA ALA A 244 16.36 9.98 -27.41
C ALA A 244 17.55 10.77 -26.84
N PHE A 245 18.79 10.30 -27.00
CA PHE A 245 19.96 11.02 -26.49
C PHE A 245 20.18 12.34 -27.25
N GLU A 246 20.05 12.35 -28.59
CA GLU A 246 20.30 13.55 -29.41
C GLU A 246 19.33 14.70 -29.10
N VAL A 247 18.13 14.38 -28.63
CA VAL A 247 17.09 15.35 -28.26
C VAL A 247 17.00 15.57 -26.74
N ASN A 248 18.01 15.13 -25.98
CA ASN A 248 18.12 15.35 -24.54
C ASN A 248 16.96 14.75 -23.71
N GLU A 249 16.41 13.61 -24.13
CA GLU A 249 15.32 12.89 -23.43
C GLU A 249 15.81 11.81 -22.45
N LEU A 250 17.12 11.59 -22.35
CA LEU A 250 17.70 10.67 -21.39
C LEU A 250 19.09 11.12 -20.95
N ASP A 251 19.51 10.65 -19.77
CA ASP A 251 20.88 10.73 -19.29
C ASP A 251 21.39 9.32 -18.99
N PHE A 252 22.51 8.97 -19.60
CA PHE A 252 23.29 7.79 -19.21
C PHE A 252 24.48 8.25 -18.36
N ILE A 253 24.54 7.78 -17.13
CA ILE A 253 25.44 8.31 -16.10
C ILE A 253 26.41 7.23 -15.65
N LYS A 254 27.69 7.59 -15.53
CA LYS A 254 28.75 6.78 -14.91
C LYS A 254 29.27 7.49 -13.66
N VAL A 255 29.09 6.86 -12.50
CA VAL A 255 29.61 7.36 -11.22
C VAL A 255 30.94 6.68 -10.91
N THR A 256 31.98 7.47 -10.64
CA THR A 256 33.35 6.97 -10.41
C THR A 256 33.97 7.56 -9.14
N ALA A 257 34.93 6.86 -8.54
CA ALA A 257 35.87 7.41 -7.56
C ALA A 257 37.31 7.16 -8.05
N GLY A 258 37.99 8.22 -8.49
CA GLY A 258 39.23 8.05 -9.27
C GLY A 258 38.99 7.21 -10.52
N SER A 259 39.76 6.14 -10.71
CA SER A 259 39.58 5.17 -11.81
C SER A 259 38.53 4.10 -11.53
N LYS A 260 37.97 4.03 -10.31
CA LYS A 260 37.04 2.99 -9.90
C LYS A 260 35.61 3.36 -10.26
N VAL A 261 34.91 2.47 -10.96
CA VAL A 261 33.47 2.64 -11.24
C VAL A 261 32.65 2.21 -10.03
N ILE A 262 31.70 3.06 -9.62
CA ILE A 262 30.76 2.81 -8.53
C ILE A 262 29.45 2.24 -9.09
N SER A 263 28.90 2.89 -10.12
CA SER A 263 27.63 2.50 -10.72
C SER A 263 27.41 3.15 -12.09
N TYR A 264 26.39 2.64 -12.77
CA TYR A 264 25.74 3.25 -13.91
C TYR A 264 24.28 3.55 -13.57
N LEU A 265 23.79 4.72 -13.97
CA LEU A 265 22.36 5.06 -13.91
C LEU A 265 21.87 5.37 -15.33
N TYR A 266 20.67 4.89 -15.64
CA TYR A 266 19.99 5.18 -16.88
C TYR A 266 18.65 5.84 -16.56
N ASN A 267 18.57 7.14 -16.87
CA ASN A 267 17.45 7.99 -16.50
C ASN A 267 16.79 8.58 -17.76
N PHE A 268 15.47 8.68 -17.77
CA PHE A 268 14.72 9.41 -18.80
C PHE A 268 14.32 10.78 -18.29
N LYS A 269 14.15 11.72 -19.20
CA LYS A 269 13.76 13.09 -18.93
C LYS A 269 12.49 13.43 -19.68
N GLU A 270 11.53 13.98 -18.96
CA GLU A 270 10.32 14.54 -19.55
C GLU A 270 9.96 15.81 -18.78
N LYS A 271 10.01 16.97 -19.47
CA LYS A 271 9.87 18.29 -18.87
C LYS A 271 10.81 18.46 -17.67
N ASP A 272 10.25 18.75 -16.49
CA ASP A 272 10.98 18.96 -15.25
C ASP A 272 11.08 17.70 -14.37
N THR A 273 10.71 16.53 -14.89
CA THR A 273 10.77 15.25 -14.17
C THR A 273 11.83 14.34 -14.76
N VAL A 274 12.64 13.75 -13.88
CA VAL A 274 13.62 12.72 -14.22
C VAL A 274 13.13 11.37 -13.72
N TYR A 275 13.07 10.37 -14.60
CA TYR A 275 12.60 9.02 -14.31
C TYR A 275 13.78 8.06 -14.27
N PHE A 276 14.01 7.43 -13.12
CA PHE A 276 15.03 6.43 -12.94
C PHE A 276 14.58 5.07 -13.48
N TYR A 277 15.08 4.70 -14.67
CA TYR A 277 14.67 3.47 -15.34
C TYR A 277 15.42 2.23 -14.83
N LEU A 278 16.76 2.26 -14.86
CA LEU A 278 17.58 1.17 -14.32
C LEU A 278 18.94 1.63 -13.80
N SER A 279 19.55 0.83 -12.93
CA SER A 279 20.93 1.00 -12.49
C SER A 279 21.72 -0.30 -12.56
N ALA A 280 23.01 -0.17 -12.82
CA ALA A 280 23.97 -1.26 -12.68
C ALA A 280 25.02 -0.87 -11.64
N ASN A 281 24.90 -1.41 -10.43
CA ASN A 281 25.83 -1.14 -9.33
C ASN A 281 27.02 -2.09 -9.41
N VAL A 282 28.23 -1.55 -9.24
CA VAL A 282 29.46 -2.34 -9.19
C VAL A 282 29.71 -2.77 -7.75
N TYR A 283 29.40 -4.03 -7.44
CA TYR A 283 29.65 -4.60 -6.12
C TYR A 283 31.07 -5.17 -6.03
N ASP A 284 31.85 -4.60 -5.12
CA ASP A 284 33.18 -5.08 -4.76
C ASP A 284 33.13 -5.68 -3.35
N GLN A 285 33.59 -6.92 -3.19
CA GLN A 285 33.60 -7.61 -1.89
C GLN A 285 34.45 -6.88 -0.85
N SER A 286 35.53 -6.21 -1.26
CA SER A 286 36.35 -5.39 -0.36
C SER A 286 35.62 -4.14 0.17
N LEU A 287 34.50 -3.78 -0.46
CA LEU A 287 33.65 -2.65 -0.11
C LEU A 287 32.22 -3.07 0.22
N ALA A 288 32.01 -4.28 0.75
CA ALA A 288 30.67 -4.83 1.02
C ALA A 288 29.78 -3.94 1.92
N HIS A 289 30.39 -3.07 2.74
CA HIS A 289 29.68 -2.12 3.59
C HIS A 289 29.28 -0.81 2.90
N THR A 290 29.82 -0.54 1.70
CA THR A 290 29.48 0.64 0.90
C THR A 290 28.13 0.44 0.19
N LYS A 291 27.39 1.53 0.01
CA LYS A 291 26.06 1.52 -0.62
C LYS A 291 26.13 2.21 -2.00
N PRO A 292 26.63 1.54 -3.06
CA PRO A 292 26.85 2.17 -4.37
C PRO A 292 25.59 2.83 -4.91
N GLY A 293 24.45 2.12 -4.89
CA GLY A 293 23.18 2.67 -5.37
C GLY A 293 22.71 3.88 -4.55
N LEU A 294 22.85 3.84 -3.22
CA LEU A 294 22.42 4.94 -2.35
C LEU A 294 23.25 6.22 -2.59
N VAL A 295 24.57 6.07 -2.74
CA VAL A 295 25.47 7.19 -3.10
C VAL A 295 25.11 7.73 -4.48
N SER A 296 24.90 6.85 -5.45
CA SER A 296 24.64 7.25 -6.84
C SER A 296 23.32 8.00 -6.98
N HIS A 297 22.25 7.56 -6.30
CA HIS A 297 20.98 8.28 -6.28
C HIS A 297 21.07 9.62 -5.54
N TYR A 298 21.83 9.70 -4.43
CA TYR A 298 22.06 10.97 -3.77
C TYR A 298 22.78 11.98 -4.69
N LEU A 299 23.80 11.53 -5.43
CA LEU A 299 24.51 12.36 -6.40
C LEU A 299 23.61 12.78 -7.56
N ALA A 300 22.79 11.86 -8.07
CA ALA A 300 21.82 12.16 -9.12
C ALA A 300 20.81 13.22 -8.66
N ILE A 301 20.20 13.02 -7.49
CA ILE A 301 19.24 13.99 -6.93
C ILE A 301 19.90 15.35 -6.71
N SER A 302 21.13 15.37 -6.17
CA SER A 302 21.88 16.61 -5.98
C SER A 302 22.12 17.33 -7.31
N HIS A 303 22.54 16.60 -8.34
CA HIS A 303 22.75 17.15 -9.68
C HIS A 303 21.47 17.74 -10.28
N TYR A 304 20.35 17.02 -10.20
CA TYR A 304 19.09 17.51 -10.78
C TYR A 304 18.42 18.63 -9.98
N ILE A 305 18.71 18.76 -8.68
CA ILE A 305 18.38 19.97 -7.91
C ILE A 305 19.15 21.16 -8.47
N ASP A 306 20.46 21.00 -8.70
CA ASP A 306 21.31 22.06 -9.23
C ASP A 306 20.93 22.43 -10.69
N GLU A 307 20.42 21.49 -11.48
CA GLU A 307 19.85 21.72 -12.83
C GLU A 307 18.43 22.34 -12.79
N GLY A 308 17.81 22.48 -11.60
CA GLY A 308 16.49 23.09 -11.44
C GLY A 308 15.31 22.19 -11.82
N LYS A 309 15.49 20.86 -11.85
CA LYS A 309 14.37 19.92 -12.07
C LYS A 309 13.39 19.97 -10.91
N ALA A 310 12.14 19.60 -11.18
CA ALA A 310 11.06 19.59 -10.20
C ALA A 310 10.89 18.26 -9.48
N CYS A 311 11.20 17.13 -10.15
CA CYS A 311 10.94 15.80 -9.59
C CYS A 311 11.99 14.76 -10.01
N TYR A 312 12.39 13.90 -9.07
CA TYR A 312 13.11 12.65 -9.33
C TYR A 312 12.19 11.48 -9.01
N ASP A 313 11.76 10.76 -10.03
CA ASP A 313 10.87 9.63 -9.95
C ASP A 313 11.67 8.32 -9.97
N PHE A 314 11.63 7.58 -8.87
CA PHE A 314 12.26 6.27 -8.76
C PHE A 314 11.48 5.15 -9.44
N MET A 315 10.30 5.45 -9.99
CA MET A 315 9.41 4.50 -10.64
C MET A 315 8.92 3.39 -9.71
N GLY A 316 8.09 2.52 -10.25
CA GLY A 316 7.46 1.38 -9.60
C GLY A 316 8.44 0.36 -9.04
N GLY A 317 7.97 -0.44 -8.09
CA GLY A 317 8.73 -1.53 -7.50
C GLY A 317 9.27 -1.21 -6.11
N GLU A 318 9.05 -2.15 -5.20
CA GLU A 318 9.35 -2.01 -3.79
C GLU A 318 10.84 -2.17 -3.48
N SER A 319 11.46 -1.16 -2.87
CA SER A 319 12.80 -1.30 -2.29
C SER A 319 13.05 -0.30 -1.17
N GLN A 320 13.92 -0.68 -0.22
CA GLN A 320 14.19 0.14 0.97
C GLN A 320 14.82 1.50 0.63
N TYR A 321 15.69 1.57 -0.39
CA TYR A 321 16.36 2.83 -0.74
C TYR A 321 15.40 3.83 -1.36
N LYS A 322 14.44 3.40 -2.20
CA LYS A 322 13.39 4.28 -2.75
C LYS A 322 12.59 4.93 -1.63
N ARG A 323 12.12 4.14 -0.66
CA ARG A 323 11.43 4.65 0.55
C ARG A 323 12.27 5.61 1.38
N SER A 324 13.58 5.40 1.41
CA SER A 324 14.50 6.20 2.23
C SER A 324 14.86 7.53 1.57
N LEU A 325 14.71 7.64 0.25
CA LEU A 325 15.10 8.82 -0.55
C LEU A 325 13.90 9.62 -1.06
N ALA A 326 12.74 8.99 -1.19
CA ALA A 326 11.49 9.62 -1.64
C ALA A 326 10.73 10.31 -0.51
N ASN A 327 9.97 11.35 -0.87
CA ASN A 327 9.01 12.02 0.01
C ASN A 327 7.55 11.88 -0.48
N GLN A 328 7.34 11.22 -1.61
CA GLN A 328 6.02 10.87 -2.14
C GLN A 328 5.96 9.41 -2.55
N CYS A 329 4.74 8.87 -2.54
CA CYS A 329 4.43 7.50 -2.92
C CYS A 329 3.05 7.48 -3.62
N SER A 330 2.87 6.64 -4.63
CA SER A 330 1.58 6.47 -5.30
C SER A 330 1.38 5.03 -5.81
N PRO A 331 0.16 4.47 -5.81
CA PRO A 331 -0.08 3.13 -6.30
C PRO A 331 0.14 3.00 -7.82
N ILE A 332 0.72 1.88 -8.25
CA ILE A 332 0.85 1.48 -9.65
C ILE A 332 0.42 0.03 -9.83
N LEU A 333 -0.40 -0.24 -10.85
CA LEU A 333 -1.10 -1.51 -11.03
C LEU A 333 -1.04 -1.99 -12.48
N ILE A 334 -1.06 -3.31 -12.67
CA ILE A 334 -1.39 -3.95 -13.95
C ILE A 334 -2.79 -4.54 -13.81
N ASN A 335 -3.72 -4.12 -14.66
CA ASN A 335 -5.12 -4.54 -14.59
C ASN A 335 -5.59 -5.22 -15.87
N ASN A 336 -6.35 -6.30 -15.69
CA ASN A 336 -7.16 -6.90 -16.72
C ASN A 336 -8.63 -6.54 -16.49
N PHE A 337 -9.29 -6.10 -17.53
CA PHE A 337 -10.71 -5.83 -17.54
C PHE A 337 -11.43 -6.85 -18.40
N LYS A 338 -12.55 -7.38 -17.93
CA LYS A 338 -13.34 -8.36 -18.67
C LYS A 338 -14.77 -7.88 -18.74
N ARG A 339 -15.42 -8.09 -19.89
CA ARG A 339 -16.87 -7.90 -19.98
C ARG A 339 -17.53 -8.88 -19.03
N ARG A 340 -18.47 -8.41 -18.20
CA ARG A 340 -19.32 -9.32 -17.43
C ARG A 340 -20.07 -10.20 -18.41
N THR A 341 -19.82 -11.51 -18.34
CA THR A 341 -20.56 -12.48 -19.17
C THR A 341 -22.05 -12.42 -18.82
N LEU A 342 -22.94 -12.79 -19.74
CA LEU A 342 -24.36 -12.97 -19.41
C LEU A 342 -24.53 -13.96 -18.25
N LYS A 343 -23.66 -14.95 -18.15
CA LYS A 343 -23.56 -15.86 -17.00
C LYS A 343 -23.14 -15.13 -15.73
N ALA A 344 -22.19 -14.19 -15.75
CA ALA A 344 -21.81 -13.39 -14.59
C ALA A 344 -22.90 -12.38 -14.19
N LYS A 345 -23.57 -11.72 -15.16
CA LYS A 345 -24.74 -10.88 -14.92
C LYS A 345 -25.91 -11.69 -14.37
N PHE A 346 -26.12 -12.92 -14.86
CA PHE A 346 -27.16 -13.83 -14.39
C PHE A 346 -26.78 -14.49 -13.07
N GLU A 347 -25.50 -14.77 -12.80
CA GLU A 347 -25.01 -15.26 -11.50
C GLU A 347 -25.03 -14.14 -10.47
N GLU A 348 -24.74 -12.88 -10.82
CA GLU A 348 -24.92 -11.72 -9.95
C GLU A 348 -26.40 -11.42 -9.75
N LYS A 349 -27.23 -11.49 -10.78
CA LYS A 349 -28.68 -11.28 -10.66
C LYS A 349 -29.35 -12.46 -9.96
N LEU A 350 -28.88 -13.69 -10.14
CA LEU A 350 -29.30 -14.86 -9.36
C LEU A 350 -28.70 -14.83 -7.97
N ARG A 351 -27.49 -14.33 -7.73
CA ARG A 351 -26.97 -14.07 -6.37
C ARG A 351 -27.81 -12.99 -5.72
N PHE A 352 -28.08 -11.89 -6.40
CA PHE A 352 -28.90 -10.77 -5.94
C PHE A 352 -30.33 -11.22 -5.66
N ILE A 353 -30.97 -11.97 -6.56
CA ILE A 353 -32.31 -12.54 -6.40
C ILE A 353 -32.32 -13.65 -5.34
N LYS A 354 -31.31 -14.53 -5.28
CA LYS A 354 -31.16 -15.54 -4.22
C LYS A 354 -30.92 -14.88 -2.86
N HIS A 355 -30.16 -13.78 -2.81
CA HIS A 355 -29.89 -12.99 -1.61
C HIS A 355 -31.08 -12.13 -1.18
N GLN A 356 -31.89 -11.65 -2.12
CA GLN A 356 -33.09 -10.84 -1.87
C GLN A 356 -34.31 -11.71 -1.52
N ILE A 357 -34.42 -12.93 -2.05
CA ILE A 357 -35.68 -13.71 -1.98
C ILE A 357 -35.69 -14.82 -0.91
N LYS A 358 -34.57 -15.22 -0.31
CA LYS A 358 -34.64 -16.14 0.85
C LYS A 358 -33.29 -16.20 1.57
N TYR A 359 -33.28 -15.95 2.88
CA TYR A 359 -32.23 -16.26 3.88
C TYR A 359 -31.42 -15.11 4.54
N LYS A 360 -31.34 -13.88 4.01
CA LYS A 360 -30.36 -12.89 4.54
C LYS A 360 -30.70 -12.21 5.88
N LYS A 361 -31.95 -11.80 6.10
CA LYS A 361 -32.33 -11.14 7.38
C LYS A 361 -32.39 -12.13 8.53
N ARG A 362 -33.00 -13.29 8.32
CA ARG A 362 -33.22 -14.30 9.36
C ARG A 362 -31.92 -14.91 9.87
N GLU A 363 -30.91 -15.14 9.02
CA GLU A 363 -29.62 -15.69 9.45
C GLU A 363 -28.81 -14.69 10.30
N THR A 364 -28.79 -13.41 9.91
CA THR A 364 -28.19 -12.34 10.71
C THR A 364 -28.95 -12.11 12.02
N GLU A 365 -30.29 -12.08 11.96
CA GLU A 365 -31.16 -11.97 13.14
C GLU A 365 -30.93 -13.16 14.09
N THR A 366 -30.85 -14.39 13.56
CA THR A 366 -30.55 -15.59 14.34
C THR A 366 -29.14 -15.53 14.94
N TYR A 367 -28.14 -15.15 14.14
CA TYR A 367 -26.75 -15.06 14.60
C TYR A 367 -26.60 -14.05 15.73
N LEU A 368 -27.10 -12.82 15.54
CA LEU A 368 -27.04 -11.78 16.57
C LEU A 368 -27.88 -12.17 17.80
N ALA A 369 -29.03 -12.82 17.61
CA ALA A 369 -29.86 -13.32 18.71
C ALA A 369 -29.17 -14.41 19.54
N GLU A 370 -28.21 -15.15 19.00
CA GLU A 370 -27.45 -16.21 19.70
C GLU A 370 -26.11 -15.71 20.29
N ARG A 371 -25.76 -14.44 20.10
CA ARG A 371 -24.46 -13.89 20.50
C ARG A 371 -24.58 -12.63 21.35
N GLN A 372 -23.58 -12.43 22.18
CA GLN A 372 -23.35 -11.19 22.92
C GLN A 372 -22.09 -10.54 22.38
N LEU A 373 -21.96 -9.23 22.57
CA LEU A 373 -20.74 -8.50 22.23
C LEU A 373 -20.07 -7.97 23.49
N ILE A 374 -18.75 -7.86 23.44
CA ILE A 374 -17.99 -7.03 24.37
C ILE A 374 -17.29 -5.95 23.56
N ILE A 375 -17.57 -4.69 23.89
CA ILE A 375 -16.91 -3.54 23.28
C ILE A 375 -15.90 -3.00 24.28
N THR A 376 -14.68 -2.71 23.83
CA THR A 376 -13.62 -2.14 24.66
C THR A 376 -13.22 -0.76 24.18
N GLY A 377 -12.86 0.10 25.12
CA GLY A 377 -12.45 1.45 24.80
C GLY A 377 -12.21 2.35 25.98
N GLY A 378 -12.52 3.63 25.79
CA GLY A 378 -12.34 4.63 26.83
C GLY A 378 -13.16 5.90 26.64
N VAL A 379 -13.20 6.66 27.73
CA VAL A 379 -13.97 7.89 27.88
C VAL A 379 -13.03 9.08 27.77
N LEU A 380 -13.43 10.08 26.98
CA LEU A 380 -12.64 11.29 26.79
C LEU A 380 -12.56 12.06 28.11
N ASN A 381 -11.36 12.53 28.44
CA ASN A 381 -11.16 13.44 29.56
C ASN A 381 -11.54 14.86 29.14
N PRO A 382 -12.47 15.55 29.83
CA PRO A 382 -12.76 16.95 29.58
C PRO A 382 -11.60 17.89 29.94
N ALA A 383 -10.66 17.45 30.78
CA ALA A 383 -9.44 18.19 31.12
C ALA A 383 -8.37 18.11 30.00
N SER A 384 -7.22 18.75 30.19
CA SER A 384 -6.19 18.86 29.15
C SER A 384 -5.45 17.54 28.88
N LYS A 385 -5.04 16.81 29.92
CA LYS A 385 -4.38 15.49 29.86
C LYS A 385 -4.64 14.67 31.14
N PRO A 386 -4.55 13.33 31.10
CA PRO A 386 -4.42 12.50 29.89
C PRO A 386 -5.66 12.64 29.01
N GLN A 387 -5.57 12.28 27.73
CA GLN A 387 -6.67 12.50 26.80
C GLN A 387 -7.89 11.63 27.11
N TYR A 388 -7.66 10.43 27.59
CA TYR A 388 -8.68 9.52 28.09
C TYR A 388 -8.33 9.19 29.52
N ASN A 389 -9.32 9.26 30.41
CA ASN A 389 -9.10 9.12 31.85
C ASN A 389 -9.92 7.99 32.46
N ASN A 390 -10.60 7.16 31.67
CA ASN A 390 -11.36 6.01 32.18
C ASN A 390 -11.42 4.90 31.13
N ALA A 391 -10.96 3.71 31.50
CA ALA A 391 -11.03 2.52 30.65
C ALA A 391 -12.42 1.88 30.80
N LEU A 392 -13.05 1.53 29.67
CA LEU A 392 -14.42 1.04 29.63
C LEU A 392 -14.52 -0.23 28.79
N ALA A 393 -15.13 -1.28 29.34
CA ALA A 393 -15.56 -2.45 28.59
C ALA A 393 -17.02 -2.74 28.93
N VAL A 394 -17.86 -2.95 27.93
CA VAL A 394 -19.30 -3.17 28.11
C VAL A 394 -19.70 -4.45 27.41
N LYS A 395 -20.35 -5.36 28.15
CA LYS A 395 -20.97 -6.57 27.63
C LYS A 395 -22.42 -6.26 27.26
N LEU A 396 -22.78 -6.60 26.03
CA LEU A 396 -24.01 -6.20 25.38
C LEU A 396 -24.75 -7.40 24.83
N ASP A 397 -26.08 -7.34 24.89
CA ASP A 397 -26.94 -8.12 24.03
C ASP A 397 -27.23 -7.33 22.73
N VAL A 398 -27.24 -8.03 21.61
CA VAL A 398 -27.51 -7.44 20.29
C VAL A 398 -28.76 -8.07 19.73
N ASP A 399 -29.87 -7.34 19.81
CA ASP A 399 -31.03 -7.64 19.00
C ASP A 399 -30.85 -6.95 17.64
N SER A 400 -30.85 -7.75 16.58
CA SER A 400 -30.85 -7.34 15.17
C SER A 400 -31.89 -6.29 14.77
N SER A 401 -32.89 -6.02 15.61
CA SER A 401 -33.90 -4.99 15.37
C SER A 401 -34.04 -3.96 16.51
N GLY A 402 -33.29 -4.13 17.60
CA GLY A 402 -33.42 -3.35 18.83
C GLY A 402 -32.19 -2.52 19.20
N PRO A 403 -32.29 -1.70 20.26
CA PRO A 403 -31.14 -1.01 20.83
C PRO A 403 -30.15 -1.99 21.45
N LEU A 404 -28.86 -1.62 21.52
CA LEU A 404 -27.87 -2.38 22.28
C LEU A 404 -28.28 -2.40 23.76
N ARG A 405 -28.46 -3.59 24.33
CA ARG A 405 -28.82 -3.73 25.75
C ARG A 405 -27.57 -4.02 26.56
N GLU A 406 -27.22 -3.11 27.47
CA GLU A 406 -26.16 -3.36 28.44
C GLU A 406 -26.55 -4.52 29.37
N LEU A 407 -25.66 -5.52 29.44
CA LEU A 407 -25.78 -6.67 30.34
C LEU A 407 -24.88 -6.50 31.55
N ASN A 408 -23.66 -6.02 31.33
CA ASN A 408 -22.68 -5.81 32.39
C ASN A 408 -21.60 -4.84 31.91
N ARG A 409 -20.87 -4.22 32.85
CA ARG A 409 -19.81 -3.26 32.54
C ARG A 409 -18.60 -3.39 33.46
N LEU A 410 -17.46 -3.08 32.89
CA LEU A 410 -16.21 -2.87 33.61
C LEU A 410 -15.68 -1.47 33.31
N THR A 411 -15.62 -0.65 34.35
CA THR A 411 -14.82 0.58 34.36
C THR A 411 -13.54 0.31 35.14
N TYR A 412 -12.39 0.73 34.61
CA TYR A 412 -11.11 0.47 35.24
C TYR A 412 -10.25 1.73 35.37
N GLN A 413 -9.64 1.84 36.55
CA GLN A 413 -8.63 2.83 36.91
C GLN A 413 -7.40 2.09 37.44
N PRO A 414 -6.20 2.36 36.90
CA PRO A 414 -4.96 1.80 37.41
C PRO A 414 -4.74 2.14 38.89
N GLY A 415 -4.28 1.17 39.68
CA GLY A 415 -4.10 1.32 41.13
C GLY A 415 -2.76 1.91 41.57
N THR A 416 -1.84 2.26 40.66
CA THR A 416 -0.44 2.58 41.02
C THR A 416 0.02 3.99 40.60
N ALA A 417 0.85 4.61 41.44
CA ALA A 417 1.49 5.91 41.18
C ALA A 417 2.65 5.85 40.17
N THR A 418 2.95 4.67 39.60
CA THR A 418 4.08 4.43 38.69
C THR A 418 3.80 4.80 37.24
N GLN A 419 2.53 4.95 36.84
CA GLN A 419 2.20 5.44 35.50
C GLN A 419 2.48 6.94 35.40
N ALA A 420 2.98 7.39 34.26
CA ALA A 420 3.14 8.81 34.02
C ALA A 420 1.77 9.54 34.10
N PRO A 421 1.69 10.76 34.67
CA PRO A 421 0.41 11.47 34.82
C PRO A 421 -0.37 11.71 33.52
N ASP A 422 0.36 11.79 32.39
CA ASP A 422 -0.20 12.05 31.06
C ASP A 422 -0.59 10.76 30.30
N THR A 423 -0.41 9.57 30.90
CA THR A 423 -0.74 8.28 30.27
C THR A 423 -2.25 8.11 30.15
N ASN A 424 -2.72 7.70 28.97
CA ASN A 424 -4.14 7.46 28.74
C ASN A 424 -4.64 6.25 29.54
N ILE A 425 -5.86 6.37 30.04
CA ILE A 425 -6.56 5.30 30.74
C ILE A 425 -7.66 4.82 29.81
N THR A 426 -7.35 3.78 29.03
CA THR A 426 -8.26 3.14 28.07
C THR A 426 -8.03 1.64 28.07
N PHE A 427 -9.08 0.86 27.80
CA PHE A 427 -8.87 -0.49 27.29
C PHE A 427 -8.56 -0.42 25.79
N LYS A 428 -7.51 -1.13 25.38
CA LYS A 428 -7.17 -1.30 23.98
C LYS A 428 -7.91 -2.52 23.43
N SER A 429 -7.41 -3.14 22.36
CA SER A 429 -8.03 -4.35 21.83
C SER A 429 -7.91 -5.49 22.85
N GLY A 430 -8.94 -6.34 22.93
CA GLY A 430 -8.99 -7.49 23.84
C GLY A 430 -9.08 -8.83 23.13
N HIS A 431 -8.88 -9.91 23.89
CA HIS A 431 -8.97 -11.29 23.41
C HIS A 431 -9.73 -12.17 24.38
N ILE A 432 -10.56 -13.06 23.86
CA ILE A 432 -11.33 -14.02 24.66
C ILE A 432 -10.75 -15.41 24.48
N SER A 433 -10.44 -16.05 25.61
CA SER A 433 -9.98 -17.43 25.71
C SER A 433 -10.78 -18.13 26.81
N GLY A 434 -11.66 -19.06 26.43
CA GLY A 434 -12.60 -19.68 27.37
C GLY A 434 -13.51 -18.65 28.06
N ASN A 435 -13.53 -18.64 29.39
CA ASN A 435 -14.27 -17.66 30.21
C ASN A 435 -13.38 -16.49 30.70
N THR A 436 -12.30 -16.22 29.98
CA THR A 436 -11.35 -15.14 30.30
C THR A 436 -11.31 -14.14 29.15
N LEU A 437 -11.53 -12.88 29.50
CA LEU A 437 -11.30 -11.72 28.65
C LEU A 437 -9.96 -11.10 29.07
N TRP A 438 -8.98 -11.19 28.18
CA TRP A 438 -7.69 -10.53 28.32
C TRP A 438 -7.79 -9.12 27.76
N LEU A 439 -7.51 -8.12 28.59
CA LEU A 439 -7.49 -6.71 28.21
C LEU A 439 -6.13 -6.09 28.46
N THR A 440 -5.79 -5.05 27.72
CA THR A 440 -4.62 -4.21 27.99
C THR A 440 -5.04 -2.77 28.25
N THR A 441 -4.38 -2.14 29.22
CA THR A 441 -4.24 -0.67 29.29
C THR A 441 -2.91 -0.29 28.63
N GLU A 442 -2.47 0.96 28.76
CA GLU A 442 -1.16 1.38 28.26
C GLU A 442 0.02 0.65 28.94
N THR A 443 -0.16 0.11 30.15
CA THR A 443 0.96 -0.49 30.94
C THR A 443 0.59 -1.74 31.74
N GLU A 444 -0.64 -2.23 31.60
CA GLU A 444 -1.16 -3.36 32.39
C GLU A 444 -1.90 -4.35 31.49
N ILE A 445 -1.84 -5.62 31.87
CA ILE A 445 -2.63 -6.71 31.28
C ILE A 445 -3.61 -7.18 32.35
N LEU A 446 -4.88 -7.26 32.00
CA LEU A 446 -5.96 -7.58 32.92
C LEU A 446 -6.62 -8.89 32.51
N GLU A 447 -6.78 -9.78 33.49
CA GLU A 447 -7.54 -11.01 33.37
C GLU A 447 -8.95 -10.75 33.89
N VAL A 448 -9.94 -10.73 33.02
CA VAL A 448 -11.32 -10.37 33.35
C VAL A 448 -12.24 -11.58 33.14
N GLY A 449 -13.17 -11.83 34.04
CA GLY A 449 -14.22 -12.84 33.81
C GLY A 449 -15.19 -12.36 32.73
N VAL A 450 -15.40 -13.14 31.66
CA VAL A 450 -16.27 -12.75 30.53
C VAL A 450 -17.73 -12.53 30.98
N ASP A 451 -18.21 -13.32 31.94
CA ASP A 451 -19.58 -13.18 32.46
C ASP A 451 -19.71 -12.13 33.55
N SER A 452 -18.80 -12.16 34.52
CA SER A 452 -18.83 -11.26 35.67
C SER A 452 -18.40 -9.83 35.33
N MET A 453 -17.64 -9.65 34.25
CA MET A 453 -16.93 -8.39 33.92
C MET A 453 -16.08 -7.88 35.09
N THR A 454 -15.58 -8.79 35.93
CA THR A 454 -14.73 -8.46 37.09
C THR A 454 -13.27 -8.79 36.80
N VAL A 455 -12.38 -7.89 37.19
CA VAL A 455 -10.93 -8.13 37.14
C VAL A 455 -10.57 -9.19 38.17
N LYS A 456 -9.98 -10.28 37.71
CA LYS A 456 -9.44 -11.38 38.54
C LYS A 456 -7.99 -11.12 38.91
N ASN A 457 -7.17 -10.79 37.90
CA ASN A 457 -5.75 -10.52 38.06
C ASN A 457 -5.35 -9.30 37.22
N CYS A 458 -4.33 -8.58 37.68
CA CYS A 458 -3.67 -7.51 36.95
C CYS A 458 -2.16 -7.79 36.92
N TYR A 459 -1.56 -7.72 35.73
CA TYR A 459 -0.14 -7.93 35.50
C TYR A 459 0.47 -6.65 34.96
N SER A 460 1.57 -6.20 35.56
CA SER A 460 2.33 -5.03 35.12
C SER A 460 3.81 -5.27 35.34
N ASP A 461 4.64 -4.89 34.37
CA ASP A 461 6.09 -4.99 34.44
C ASP A 461 6.73 -3.66 34.04
N LYS A 462 7.92 -3.38 34.56
CA LYS A 462 8.71 -2.17 34.26
C LYS A 462 8.95 -2.00 32.75
N CYS A 463 8.93 -3.08 31.97
CA CYS A 463 9.14 -2.99 30.53
C CYS A 463 7.89 -2.58 29.73
N PHE A 464 6.69 -2.57 30.33
CA PHE A 464 5.45 -2.31 29.58
C PHE A 464 5.25 -0.82 29.29
N ASN A 465 4.99 -0.51 28.03
CA ASN A 465 4.64 0.83 27.58
C ASN A 465 3.83 0.79 26.27
N ASP A 466 2.71 1.50 26.22
CA ASP A 466 1.82 1.56 25.04
C ASP A 466 1.44 0.15 24.55
N LEU A 467 0.94 -0.70 25.47
CA LEU A 467 0.41 -2.01 25.09
C LEU A 467 -0.86 -1.80 24.26
N HIS A 468 -1.00 -2.58 23.19
CA HIS A 468 -2.08 -2.38 22.21
C HIS A 468 -3.04 -3.56 22.08
N HIS A 469 -2.54 -4.79 22.30
CA HIS A 469 -3.34 -6.01 22.26
C HIS A 469 -2.64 -7.12 23.04
N VAL A 470 -3.40 -8.12 23.47
CA VAL A 470 -2.92 -9.35 24.09
C VAL A 470 -3.72 -10.52 23.57
N ILE A 471 -3.06 -11.63 23.26
CA ILE A 471 -3.74 -12.91 22.99
C ILE A 471 -3.16 -14.00 23.88
N GLU A 472 -3.97 -15.01 24.19
CA GLU A 472 -3.50 -16.24 24.83
C GLU A 472 -3.29 -17.31 23.75
N HIS A 473 -2.11 -17.93 23.74
CA HIS A 473 -1.79 -19.03 22.84
C HIS A 473 -0.75 -19.95 23.49
N ASN A 474 -0.97 -21.26 23.44
CA ASN A 474 -0.04 -22.27 23.97
C ASN A 474 0.49 -21.97 25.39
N ASN A 475 -0.41 -21.69 26.34
CA ASN A 475 -0.10 -21.34 27.74
C ASN A 475 0.82 -20.11 27.92
N SER A 476 0.86 -19.22 26.94
CA SER A 476 1.57 -17.94 27.00
C SER A 476 0.65 -16.81 26.57
N LEU A 477 0.90 -15.61 27.09
CA LEU A 477 0.34 -14.38 26.54
C LEU A 477 1.31 -13.80 25.53
N PHE A 478 0.81 -13.36 24.38
CA PHE A 478 1.55 -12.61 23.37
C PHE A 478 0.98 -11.20 23.32
N ILE A 479 1.78 -10.23 23.74
CA ILE A 479 1.38 -8.85 24.01
C ILE A 479 2.02 -7.94 22.97
N ALA A 480 1.23 -7.20 22.22
CA ALA A 480 1.75 -6.17 21.31
C ALA A 480 2.22 -4.97 22.14
N ASP A 481 3.54 -4.90 22.39
CA ASP A 481 4.19 -3.82 23.13
C ASP A 481 4.76 -2.81 22.12
N THR A 482 3.97 -1.76 21.89
CA THR A 482 4.31 -0.70 20.93
C THR A 482 5.52 0.09 21.41
N GLY A 483 5.66 0.28 22.72
CA GLY A 483 6.73 1.08 23.28
C GLY A 483 8.12 0.47 23.11
N LEU A 484 8.18 -0.86 22.98
CA LEU A 484 9.40 -1.61 22.68
C LEU A 484 9.50 -2.09 21.21
N ASP A 485 8.52 -1.80 20.36
CA ASP A 485 8.45 -2.32 18.99
C ASP A 485 8.60 -3.85 18.90
N CYS A 486 7.95 -4.57 19.83
CA CYS A 486 8.03 -6.03 19.90
C CYS A 486 6.69 -6.66 20.26
N VAL A 487 6.60 -7.99 20.09
CA VAL A 487 5.61 -8.80 20.79
C VAL A 487 6.28 -9.35 22.05
N MET A 488 5.78 -9.00 23.22
CA MET A 488 6.24 -9.58 24.47
C MET A 488 5.53 -10.91 24.71
N GLN A 489 6.29 -11.98 24.88
CA GLN A 489 5.74 -13.28 25.28
C GLN A 489 5.86 -13.44 26.80
N MET A 490 4.74 -13.67 27.49
CA MET A 490 4.71 -13.99 28.92
C MET A 490 4.22 -15.41 29.15
N SER A 491 5.03 -16.25 29.80
CA SER A 491 4.57 -17.58 30.23
C SER A 491 3.51 -17.45 31.33
N LEU A 492 2.34 -18.08 31.17
CA LEU A 492 1.30 -18.04 32.22
C LEU A 492 1.72 -18.77 33.50
N LYS A 493 2.64 -19.74 33.40
CA LYS A 493 3.15 -20.55 34.52
C LYS A 493 4.30 -19.88 35.26
N SER A 494 5.36 -19.47 34.55
CA SER A 494 6.56 -18.89 35.17
C SER A 494 6.51 -17.37 35.30
N LYS A 495 5.58 -16.71 34.61
CA LYS A 495 5.50 -15.24 34.46
C LYS A 495 6.75 -14.61 33.84
N GLN A 496 7.62 -15.42 33.24
CA GLN A 496 8.81 -14.94 32.53
C GLN A 496 8.41 -14.23 31.24
N LEU A 497 9.01 -13.06 31.02
CA LEU A 497 8.84 -12.23 29.83
C LEU A 497 9.99 -12.47 28.84
N THR A 498 9.65 -12.61 27.55
CA THR A 498 10.59 -12.76 26.46
C THR A 498 10.21 -11.81 25.33
N PRO A 499 11.04 -10.82 24.97
CA PRO A 499 10.76 -9.92 23.87
C PRO A 499 10.98 -10.62 22.53
N LEU A 500 10.01 -10.51 21.63
CA LEU A 500 10.07 -11.03 20.26
C LEU A 500 10.02 -9.84 19.28
N PRO A 501 11.18 -9.35 18.79
CA PRO A 501 11.23 -8.19 17.90
C PRO A 501 10.46 -8.43 16.59
N VAL A 502 9.64 -7.46 16.18
CA VAL A 502 8.83 -7.56 14.94
C VAL A 502 9.52 -6.93 13.72
N VAL A 503 10.74 -6.44 13.92
CA VAL A 503 11.59 -5.86 12.86
C VAL A 503 12.95 -6.54 12.88
N VAL A 504 13.29 -7.19 11.76
CA VAL A 504 14.55 -7.91 11.58
C VAL A 504 15.73 -6.94 11.62
N ASN A 505 16.75 -7.24 12.42
CA ASN A 505 17.96 -6.43 12.61
C ASN A 505 17.72 -5.01 13.17
N ALA A 506 16.58 -4.77 13.83
CA ALA A 506 16.40 -3.52 14.57
C ALA A 506 17.38 -3.46 15.74
N CYS A 507 18.06 -2.33 15.91
CA CYS A 507 18.85 -2.07 17.11
C CYS A 507 17.91 -1.90 18.31
N THR A 508 18.28 -2.47 19.46
CA THR A 508 17.57 -2.20 20.72
C THR A 508 17.54 -0.70 20.99
N ARG A 509 16.38 -0.19 21.41
CA ARG A 509 16.21 1.21 21.82
C ARG A 509 17.24 1.53 22.92
N GLN A 510 18.07 2.54 22.69
CA GLN A 510 19.10 2.98 23.63
C GLN A 510 18.53 4.01 24.61
N ASN A 511 19.08 4.08 25.82
CA ASN A 511 18.74 5.06 26.85
C ASN A 511 17.27 5.03 27.32
N LEU A 512 16.66 3.84 27.31
CA LEU A 512 15.36 3.64 27.93
C LEU A 512 15.49 3.73 29.47
N PRO A 513 14.56 4.43 30.16
CA PRO A 513 14.48 4.41 31.62
C PRO A 513 14.31 2.98 32.17
N GLU A 514 14.67 2.79 33.43
CA GLU A 514 14.53 1.49 34.10
C GLU A 514 13.06 1.04 34.20
N ASP A 515 12.13 1.99 34.34
CA ASP A 515 10.70 1.74 34.37
C ASP A 515 10.00 2.55 33.27
N LEU A 516 9.57 1.85 32.22
CA LEU A 516 8.89 2.43 31.06
C LEU A 516 7.46 2.83 31.35
N ARG A 517 6.86 2.37 32.45
CA ARG A 517 5.49 2.77 32.83
C ARG A 517 5.44 4.24 33.24
N ALA A 518 6.55 4.75 33.76
CA ALA A 518 6.72 6.16 34.12
C ALA A 518 7.01 7.07 32.91
N VAL A 519 7.05 6.51 31.68
CA VAL A 519 7.29 7.26 30.45
C VAL A 519 5.96 7.48 29.72
N PRO A 520 5.49 8.75 29.56
CA PRO A 520 4.19 9.03 28.91
C PRO A 520 4.06 8.48 27.49
N SER A 521 5.17 8.47 26.76
CA SER A 521 5.25 7.90 25.41
C SER A 521 6.69 7.67 25.02
N THR A 522 6.93 6.56 24.33
CA THR A 522 8.23 6.21 23.76
C THR A 522 8.29 6.48 22.25
N LYS A 523 7.42 7.35 21.73
CA LYS A 523 7.40 7.77 20.33
C LYS A 523 8.71 8.48 19.90
N PRO A 524 9.08 8.40 18.61
CA PRO A 524 8.39 7.67 17.54
C PRO A 524 8.58 6.14 17.65
N HIS A 525 7.61 5.38 17.15
CA HIS A 525 7.71 3.93 17.03
C HIS A 525 8.42 3.54 15.74
N LEU A 526 9.07 2.38 15.72
CA LEU A 526 9.67 1.84 14.50
C LEU A 526 8.59 1.20 13.64
N ALA A 527 7.89 0.19 14.18
CA ALA A 527 6.90 -0.60 13.46
C ALA A 527 5.47 -0.46 13.99
N HIS A 528 5.34 -0.02 15.24
CA HIS A 528 4.05 0.07 15.94
C HIS A 528 3.28 -1.26 15.88
N PRO A 529 3.78 -2.34 16.52
CA PRO A 529 3.02 -3.58 16.65
C PRO A 529 1.69 -3.30 17.34
N ASN A 530 0.59 -3.73 16.74
CA ASN A 530 -0.73 -3.25 17.13
C ASN A 530 -1.67 -4.39 17.55
N TYR A 531 -1.81 -5.43 16.71
CA TYR A 531 -2.79 -6.49 16.97
C TYR A 531 -2.20 -7.88 16.71
N CYS A 532 -2.08 -8.68 17.77
CA CYS A 532 -1.71 -10.09 17.69
C CYS A 532 -2.88 -10.99 17.24
N PHE A 533 -2.62 -12.02 16.45
CA PHE A 533 -3.59 -13.06 16.08
C PHE A 533 -2.88 -14.38 15.75
N THR A 534 -3.61 -15.48 15.56
CA THR A 534 -3.04 -16.79 15.23
C THR A 534 -3.48 -17.32 13.88
N LEU A 535 -2.56 -17.96 13.16
CA LEU A 535 -2.84 -18.74 11.95
C LEU A 535 -2.29 -20.16 12.17
N GLY A 536 -3.18 -21.09 12.55
CA GLY A 536 -2.74 -22.39 13.06
C GLY A 536 -1.97 -22.20 14.37
N ASP A 537 -0.77 -22.78 14.46
CA ASP A 537 0.08 -22.67 15.65
C ASP A 537 0.96 -21.42 15.68
N GLU A 538 0.95 -20.62 14.61
CA GLU A 538 1.80 -19.44 14.47
C GLU A 538 1.13 -18.18 15.00
N VAL A 539 1.88 -17.39 15.76
CA VAL A 539 1.47 -16.05 16.19
C VAL A 539 1.91 -15.03 15.16
N TRP A 540 0.99 -14.15 14.81
CA TRP A 540 1.16 -13.04 13.88
C TRP A 540 0.84 -11.73 14.58
N VAL A 541 1.38 -10.64 14.06
CA VAL A 541 1.15 -9.29 14.59
C VAL A 541 1.05 -8.27 13.46
N THR A 542 0.07 -7.38 13.54
CA THR A 542 0.00 -6.22 12.64
C THR A 542 1.01 -5.16 13.03
N ARG A 543 1.70 -4.59 12.05
CA ARG A 543 2.62 -3.46 12.23
C ARG A 543 1.96 -2.24 11.61
N CYS A 544 1.36 -1.40 12.46
CA CYS A 544 0.52 -0.28 12.07
C CYS A 544 1.21 0.64 11.07
N ASP A 545 2.47 1.03 11.33
CA ASP A 545 3.24 1.97 10.51
C ASP A 545 3.81 1.33 9.23
N TYR A 546 3.97 0.00 9.23
CA TYR A 546 4.43 -0.77 8.06
C TYR A 546 3.27 -1.27 7.17
N MET A 547 2.05 -1.09 7.65
CA MET A 547 0.80 -1.42 6.96
C MET A 547 0.76 -2.88 6.50
N ASP A 548 1.16 -3.77 7.41
CA ASP A 548 1.22 -5.21 7.18
C ASP A 548 0.97 -6.02 8.45
N ALA A 549 0.95 -7.34 8.29
CA ALA A 549 1.09 -8.29 9.38
C ALA A 549 2.28 -9.22 9.12
N VAL A 550 3.01 -9.60 10.17
CA VAL A 550 4.13 -10.55 10.08
C VAL A 550 3.98 -11.69 11.07
N CYS A 551 4.49 -12.87 10.72
CA CYS A 551 4.64 -13.98 11.66
C CYS A 551 5.76 -13.62 12.65
N VAL A 552 5.47 -13.70 13.96
CA VAL A 552 6.40 -13.29 15.01
C VAL A 552 7.68 -14.12 14.99
N ASN A 553 7.56 -15.43 14.76
CA ASN A 553 8.71 -16.34 14.72
C ASN A 553 9.35 -16.44 13.33
N ASN A 554 8.72 -15.88 12.29
CA ASN A 554 9.28 -15.83 10.96
C ASN A 554 8.85 -14.54 10.23
N PRO A 555 9.49 -13.39 10.52
CA PRO A 555 9.07 -12.10 9.99
C PRO A 555 9.18 -11.94 8.46
N GLN A 556 9.78 -12.91 7.76
CA GLN A 556 9.75 -12.97 6.29
C GLN A 556 8.37 -13.36 5.75
N ARG A 557 7.59 -14.10 6.54
CA ARG A 557 6.19 -14.36 6.24
C ARG A 557 5.36 -13.14 6.61
N ARG A 558 4.81 -12.50 5.59
CA ARG A 558 4.17 -11.20 5.67
C ARG A 558 2.87 -11.19 4.88
N ILE A 559 1.84 -10.56 5.44
CA ILE A 559 0.62 -10.15 4.74
C ILE A 559 0.74 -8.64 4.54
N PHE A 560 0.98 -8.19 3.31
CA PHE A 560 1.01 -6.76 3.03
C PHE A 560 -0.42 -6.24 2.84
N ILE A 561 -0.85 -5.31 3.70
CA ILE A 561 -2.24 -4.87 3.78
C ILE A 561 -2.46 -3.62 2.91
N GLY A 562 -1.44 -2.77 2.75
CA GLY A 562 -1.46 -1.62 1.83
C GLY A 562 -1.93 -0.33 2.50
N ASP A 563 -2.55 0.58 1.75
CA ASP A 563 -2.72 1.98 2.19
C ASP A 563 -3.54 2.17 3.48
N GLY A 564 -2.95 2.90 4.43
CA GLY A 564 -3.59 3.32 5.69
C GLY A 564 -3.07 2.56 6.91
N LEU A 565 -3.14 3.20 8.08
CA LEU A 565 -2.68 2.60 9.33
C LEU A 565 -3.56 1.40 9.69
N VAL A 566 -3.01 0.19 9.60
CA VAL A 566 -3.71 -1.04 9.96
C VAL A 566 -3.94 -1.12 11.46
N HIS A 567 -5.15 -1.48 11.84
CA HIS A 567 -5.53 -1.61 13.23
C HIS A 567 -5.60 -3.08 13.69
N ASP A 568 -6.47 -3.88 13.07
CA ASP A 568 -6.90 -5.20 13.56
C ASP A 568 -6.27 -6.36 12.75
N GLY A 569 -6.56 -7.61 13.11
CA GLY A 569 -6.21 -8.82 12.33
C GLY A 569 -7.11 -10.01 12.68
N VAL A 570 -8.43 -9.87 12.46
CA VAL A 570 -9.43 -10.80 13.01
C VAL A 570 -9.61 -12.02 12.09
N VAL A 571 -9.39 -13.21 12.63
CA VAL A 571 -9.48 -14.47 11.88
C VAL A 571 -10.87 -15.10 12.09
N LYS A 572 -11.59 -15.38 11.00
CA LYS A 572 -12.88 -16.08 11.05
C LYS A 572 -13.05 -16.97 9.82
N GLY A 573 -13.35 -18.25 10.06
CA GLY A 573 -13.53 -19.23 8.98
C GLY A 573 -12.25 -19.37 8.14
N LYS A 574 -12.36 -19.09 6.83
CA LYS A 574 -11.22 -19.13 5.88
C LYS A 574 -10.52 -17.79 5.68
N TYR A 575 -10.96 -16.74 6.38
CA TYR A 575 -10.52 -15.37 6.10
C TYR A 575 -9.87 -14.69 7.30
N ILE A 576 -9.08 -13.67 6.98
CA ILE A 576 -8.50 -12.71 7.91
C ILE A 576 -9.02 -11.33 7.51
N TYR A 577 -9.56 -10.59 8.48
CA TYR A 577 -10.18 -9.29 8.28
C TYR A 577 -9.31 -8.22 8.93
N PHE A 578 -8.90 -7.25 8.13
CA PHE A 578 -8.13 -6.09 8.55
C PHE A 578 -8.96 -4.83 8.35
N THR A 579 -8.82 -3.90 9.29
CA THR A 579 -9.37 -2.56 9.16
C THR A 579 -8.23 -1.56 9.17
N THR A 580 -8.28 -0.56 8.29
CA THR A 580 -7.41 0.61 8.37
C THR A 580 -8.17 1.76 9.04
N VAL A 581 -7.47 2.60 9.80
CA VAL A 581 -8.13 3.68 10.57
C VAL A 581 -8.91 4.68 9.70
N ASN A 582 -8.58 4.79 8.40
CA ASN A 582 -9.31 5.61 7.43
C ASN A 582 -10.52 4.91 6.79
N GLY A 583 -10.90 3.72 7.26
CA GLY A 583 -12.14 3.04 6.87
C GLY A 583 -12.01 2.07 5.70
N ARG A 584 -10.85 1.44 5.48
CA ARG A 584 -10.77 0.30 4.55
C ARG A 584 -11.00 -1.00 5.32
N ILE A 585 -11.85 -1.87 4.79
CA ILE A 585 -11.96 -3.26 5.25
C ILE A 585 -11.28 -4.13 4.20
N LYS A 586 -10.24 -4.86 4.59
CA LYS A 586 -9.46 -5.73 3.70
C LYS A 586 -9.55 -7.17 4.18
N VAL A 587 -9.98 -8.05 3.29
CA VAL A 587 -10.23 -9.46 3.58
C VAL A 587 -9.22 -10.30 2.83
N PHE A 588 -8.46 -11.13 3.54
CA PHE A 588 -7.45 -12.01 2.99
C PHE A 588 -7.84 -13.47 3.20
N ASP A 589 -7.52 -14.34 2.25
CA ASP A 589 -7.63 -15.78 2.45
C ASP A 589 -6.51 -16.27 3.36
N LYS A 590 -6.86 -16.98 4.44
CA LYS A 590 -5.90 -17.36 5.50
C LYS A 590 -4.85 -18.37 5.05
N LYS A 591 -5.12 -19.12 3.97
CA LYS A 591 -4.23 -20.18 3.47
C LYS A 591 -3.24 -19.61 2.46
N THR A 592 -3.74 -18.82 1.52
CA THR A 592 -2.95 -18.24 0.43
C THR A 592 -2.31 -16.89 0.81
N LEU A 593 -2.83 -16.24 1.86
CA LEU A 593 -2.45 -14.89 2.29
C LEU A 593 -2.70 -13.83 1.21
N GLN A 594 -3.59 -14.10 0.25
CA GLN A 594 -3.94 -13.19 -0.84
C GLN A 594 -5.18 -12.38 -0.50
N LEU A 595 -5.18 -11.11 -0.93
CA LEU A 595 -6.32 -10.22 -0.80
C LEU A 595 -7.50 -10.75 -1.63
N CYS A 596 -8.63 -10.98 -0.98
CA CYS A 596 -9.89 -11.38 -1.60
C CYS A 596 -10.78 -10.18 -1.91
N THR A 597 -10.89 -9.26 -0.95
CA THR A 597 -11.81 -8.12 -1.02
C THR A 597 -11.22 -6.90 -0.33
N ASP A 598 -11.47 -5.72 -0.87
CA ASP A 598 -11.06 -4.43 -0.29
C ASP A 598 -12.20 -3.42 -0.43
N ILE A 599 -12.84 -3.10 0.69
CA ILE A 599 -14.01 -2.22 0.77
C ILE A 599 -13.60 -0.86 1.30
N ASP A 600 -14.12 0.19 0.70
CA ASP A 600 -13.97 1.57 1.18
C ASP A 600 -15.23 2.05 1.90
N LEU A 601 -15.15 2.20 3.22
CA LEU A 601 -16.26 2.75 4.00
C LEU A 601 -16.52 4.22 3.69
N ALA A 602 -15.58 4.96 3.11
CA ALA A 602 -15.89 6.31 2.62
C ALA A 602 -16.90 6.28 1.45
N ILE A 603 -17.01 5.15 0.74
CA ILE A 603 -17.99 4.93 -0.32
C ILE A 603 -19.27 4.31 0.25
N VAL A 604 -19.14 3.28 1.10
CA VAL A 604 -20.28 2.53 1.67
C VAL A 604 -21.04 3.34 2.72
N ALA A 605 -20.31 4.13 3.51
CA ALA A 605 -20.77 4.82 4.70
C ALA A 605 -20.28 6.29 4.72
N PRO A 606 -20.53 7.10 3.67
CA PRO A 606 -19.90 8.41 3.47
C PRO A 606 -20.21 9.45 4.56
N HIS A 607 -21.29 9.23 5.31
CA HIS A 607 -21.74 10.08 6.41
C HIS A 607 -20.96 9.85 7.70
N TRP A 608 -20.35 8.68 7.88
CA TRP A 608 -19.58 8.35 9.08
C TRP A 608 -18.10 8.60 8.83
N LYS A 609 -17.56 9.64 9.46
CA LYS A 609 -16.14 10.01 9.34
C LYS A 609 -15.48 9.87 10.70
N GLY A 610 -14.41 9.09 10.80
CA GLY A 610 -13.73 8.88 12.08
C GLY A 610 -12.60 7.86 11.95
N TRP A 611 -12.11 7.41 13.10
CA TRP A 611 -11.18 6.28 13.13
C TRP A 611 -11.97 4.98 13.25
N PHE A 612 -11.91 4.16 12.18
CA PHE A 612 -12.52 2.84 12.14
C PHE A 612 -11.60 1.79 12.76
N ARG A 613 -12.10 1.08 13.78
CA ARG A 613 -11.35 0.17 14.64
C ARG A 613 -12.31 -0.83 15.29
N GLY A 614 -11.89 -2.07 15.52
CA GLY A 614 -12.75 -3.08 16.12
C GLY A 614 -13.72 -3.66 15.09
N ILE A 615 -13.23 -4.60 14.30
CA ILE A 615 -14.03 -5.36 13.32
C ILE A 615 -14.40 -6.74 13.85
N THR A 616 -15.63 -7.17 13.62
CA THR A 616 -16.11 -8.52 13.93
C THR A 616 -16.88 -9.10 12.75
N PRO A 617 -16.32 -10.08 12.03
CA PRO A 617 -17.07 -10.78 10.97
C PRO A 617 -18.17 -11.65 11.60
N ILE A 618 -19.42 -11.38 11.20
CA ILE A 618 -20.64 -12.06 11.65
C ILE A 618 -20.93 -13.23 10.73
N THR A 619 -20.93 -12.96 9.43
CA THR A 619 -21.04 -13.98 8.37
C THR A 619 -19.88 -13.82 7.40
N SER A 620 -19.84 -14.62 6.33
CA SER A 620 -18.88 -14.42 5.24
C SER A 620 -19.08 -13.08 4.49
N GLU A 621 -20.21 -12.41 4.71
CA GLU A 621 -20.64 -11.24 3.94
C GLU A 621 -20.90 -10.02 4.82
N GLN A 622 -21.01 -10.20 6.12
CA GLN A 622 -21.38 -9.13 7.03
C GLN A 622 -20.37 -8.99 8.14
N VAL A 623 -20.02 -7.75 8.42
CA VAL A 623 -19.10 -7.39 9.50
C VAL A 623 -19.73 -6.31 10.36
N LEU A 624 -19.53 -6.44 11.67
CA LEU A 624 -19.63 -5.29 12.56
C LEU A 624 -18.31 -4.54 12.52
N ILE A 625 -18.37 -3.21 12.46
CA ILE A 625 -17.21 -2.35 12.53
C ILE A 625 -17.52 -1.13 13.37
N ALA A 626 -16.68 -0.87 14.37
CA ALA A 626 -16.83 0.31 15.21
C ALA A 626 -16.01 1.50 14.66
N MET A 627 -16.46 2.69 15.05
CA MET A 627 -15.83 3.95 14.74
C MET A 627 -15.78 4.78 16.03
N SER A 628 -14.59 5.27 16.36
CA SER A 628 -14.40 6.19 17.48
C SER A 628 -14.94 7.59 17.18
N LYS A 629 -15.34 8.32 18.22
CA LYS A 629 -15.84 9.68 18.11
C LYS A 629 -14.83 10.59 17.41
N PRO A 630 -15.24 11.38 16.40
CA PRO A 630 -14.35 12.31 15.73
C PRO A 630 -13.91 13.40 16.70
N ARG A 631 -12.62 13.74 16.68
CA ARG A 631 -12.06 14.76 17.55
C ARG A 631 -11.80 16.05 16.78
N ALA A 632 -12.01 17.18 17.43
CA ALA A 632 -11.51 18.46 16.96
C ALA A 632 -9.98 18.46 17.02
N SER A 633 -9.33 17.97 15.96
CA SER A 633 -7.90 18.20 15.73
C SER A 633 -7.72 19.55 15.02
N LYS A 634 -6.47 20.00 14.79
CA LYS A 634 -6.14 21.24 14.05
C LYS A 634 -6.78 21.37 12.65
N ARG A 635 -7.52 20.37 12.17
CA ARG A 635 -8.47 20.45 11.05
C ARG A 635 -9.89 20.30 11.62
N GLN A 636 -10.67 21.38 11.54
CA GLN A 636 -12.05 21.48 12.00
C GLN A 636 -12.90 20.25 11.59
N LEU A 637 -13.20 19.39 12.55
CA LEU A 637 -14.35 18.49 12.52
C LEU A 637 -15.15 18.79 13.78
N SER A 638 -15.94 19.86 13.75
CA SER A 638 -17.03 20.07 14.70
C SER A 638 -18.23 19.27 14.20
N GLY A 639 -18.30 17.99 14.55
CA GLY A 639 -19.47 17.16 14.27
C GLY A 639 -20.14 16.77 15.58
N SER A 640 -21.47 16.80 15.64
CA SER A 640 -22.30 16.16 16.67
C SER A 640 -22.27 14.63 16.58
N GLN A 641 -21.27 14.06 15.93
CA GLN A 641 -21.19 12.65 15.60
C GLN A 641 -20.53 11.91 16.77
N GLU A 642 -21.22 10.91 17.29
CA GLU A 642 -20.75 10.07 18.39
C GLU A 642 -19.97 8.86 17.87
N SER A 643 -19.35 8.10 18.79
CA SER A 643 -18.82 6.78 18.44
C SER A 643 -19.97 5.88 17.98
N THR A 644 -19.72 5.01 16.99
CA THR A 644 -20.80 4.26 16.31
C THR A 644 -20.35 2.84 15.99
N LEU A 645 -21.27 1.88 16.11
CA LEU A 645 -21.13 0.52 15.59
C LEU A 645 -21.95 0.40 14.30
N LEU A 646 -21.33 -0.08 13.22
CA LEU A 646 -21.98 -0.28 11.93
C LEU A 646 -22.05 -1.79 11.63
N LEU A 647 -23.21 -2.28 11.22
CA LEU A 647 -23.35 -3.56 10.54
C LEU A 647 -23.29 -3.30 9.04
N VAL A 648 -22.23 -3.80 8.40
CA VAL A 648 -21.92 -3.55 7.00
C VAL A 648 -21.97 -4.86 6.23
N ASP A 649 -22.68 -4.86 5.10
CA ASP A 649 -22.57 -5.92 4.10
C ASP A 649 -21.43 -5.58 3.15
N ILE A 650 -20.38 -6.39 3.19
CA ILE A 650 -19.14 -6.15 2.45
C ILE A 650 -19.23 -6.53 0.97
N PHE A 651 -20.33 -7.17 0.52
CA PHE A 651 -20.55 -7.48 -0.88
C PHE A 651 -21.57 -6.55 -1.55
N SER A 652 -22.66 -6.20 -0.87
CA SER A 652 -23.63 -5.23 -1.41
C SER A 652 -23.19 -3.78 -1.22
N ASN A 653 -22.11 -3.53 -0.48
CA ASN A 653 -21.60 -2.19 -0.19
C ASN A 653 -22.65 -1.31 0.52
N GLU A 654 -23.35 -1.89 1.49
CA GLU A 654 -24.44 -1.22 2.23
C GLU A 654 -24.23 -1.29 3.74
N VAL A 655 -24.58 -0.19 4.42
CA VAL A 655 -24.77 -0.20 5.88
C VAL A 655 -26.16 -0.72 6.17
N LEU A 656 -26.25 -1.92 6.74
CA LEU A 656 -27.51 -2.58 7.07
C LEU A 656 -28.14 -1.99 8.33
N GLN A 657 -27.31 -1.65 9.32
CA GLN A 657 -27.74 -1.12 10.61
C GLN A 657 -26.61 -0.34 11.27
N HIS A 658 -26.97 0.56 12.19
CA HIS A 658 -25.99 1.25 13.04
C HIS A 658 -26.53 1.44 14.46
N TRP A 659 -25.62 1.55 15.41
CA TRP A 659 -25.92 1.84 16.82
C TRP A 659 -24.97 2.91 17.35
N ASN A 660 -25.50 3.85 18.13
CA ASN A 660 -24.72 4.86 18.81
C ASN A 660 -24.02 4.24 20.04
N LEU A 661 -22.69 4.24 20.05
CA LEU A 661 -21.89 3.75 21.17
C LEU A 661 -21.63 4.85 22.21
N GLY A 662 -21.85 6.12 21.86
CA GLY A 662 -21.80 7.24 22.80
C GLY A 662 -22.84 7.12 23.92
N ASP A 663 -24.00 6.52 23.63
CA ASP A 663 -25.05 6.25 24.63
C ASP A 663 -24.59 5.27 25.73
N LEU A 664 -23.56 4.48 25.45
CA LEU A 664 -22.93 3.55 26.40
C LEU A 664 -21.70 4.16 27.10
N GLY A 665 -21.35 5.40 26.74
CA GLY A 665 -20.22 6.16 27.28
C GLY A 665 -18.89 6.01 26.52
N PHE A 666 -18.89 5.43 25.32
CA PHE A 666 -17.65 5.31 24.54
C PHE A 666 -17.33 6.58 23.75
N ASP A 667 -16.11 7.11 23.90
CA ASP A 667 -15.56 8.10 22.98
C ASP A 667 -14.50 7.47 22.06
N ALA A 668 -13.67 6.58 22.60
CA ALA A 668 -12.77 5.73 21.84
C ALA A 668 -13.21 4.27 21.90
N VAL A 669 -13.07 3.56 20.78
CA VAL A 669 -13.34 2.13 20.64
C VAL A 669 -12.14 1.45 20.00
N PHE A 670 -11.73 0.31 20.56
CA PHE A 670 -10.55 -0.44 20.11
C PHE A 670 -10.85 -1.91 19.78
N SER A 671 -11.92 -2.50 20.30
CA SER A 671 -12.36 -3.82 19.82
C SER A 671 -13.86 -4.02 19.97
N VAL A 672 -14.37 -4.89 19.11
CA VAL A 672 -15.70 -5.49 19.18
C VAL A 672 -15.44 -6.99 19.21
N LEU A 673 -15.83 -7.65 20.30
CA LEU A 673 -15.53 -9.06 20.56
C LEU A 673 -16.83 -9.84 20.64
N GLU A 674 -16.87 -10.98 19.97
CA GLU A 674 -18.03 -11.87 19.98
C GLU A 674 -17.95 -12.85 21.15
N VAL A 675 -19.08 -13.01 21.85
CA VAL A 675 -19.26 -13.97 22.94
C VAL A 675 -20.47 -14.87 22.63
N PRO A 676 -20.36 -16.20 22.73
CA PRO A 676 -21.52 -17.08 22.71
C PRO A 676 -22.51 -16.74 23.83
N LYS A 677 -23.83 -16.74 23.55
CA LYS A 677 -24.81 -16.83 24.64
C LYS A 677 -24.73 -18.22 25.27
N ALA A 678 -24.82 -18.26 26.60
CA ALA A 678 -24.84 -19.49 27.38
C ALA A 678 -26.13 -20.27 27.17
#